data_AF-A0A1S2F1S2-F1
#
_entry.id   AF-A0A1S2F1S2-F1
#
_cell.length_a   1.000
_cell.length_b   1.000
_cell.length_c   1.000
_cell.angle_alpha   90.00
_cell.angle_beta   90.00
_cell.angle_gamma   90.00
#
_symmetry.space_group_name_H-M   'P 1'
#
loop_
_entity.id
_entity.type
_entity.pdbx_description
1 polymer ?
#
loop_
_entity_poly.entity_id
_entity_poly.type
_entity_poly.pdbx_seq_one_letter_code
_entity_poly.pdbx_strand_id
1 'polypeptide(L)'
;MSRLTGVFFKSTLAIILITTTWFVSLGQVPRAWAAGGQSGNLSRLESVLQPIVKAAAGDGIELYVGVQDLSGTYGGGKIQAGSSNVYYAASTIKMAIVTALMQDIEAGKYALEQTVQVKPEQVVGGAGSLKDGKFPQEITIERLAGLMITQSDNTATNALIDLLGFERINTLIDEQGFETMQLGRKMMTPAKSPAADNYVNGEELLTLLERIYAGEIVSAQSRDQILAWMKAQEVKTKFGAALPGKPIAHKTGELGDVSHDIGYFLVPGREVAVTVLTKVTKPEDAGKAQELGNPVVQRAAKAVYNFLLDTPAESVSADAWPALSLVVNPIIQEAEEKGIRVSVGLKDLSGKPDDRELLLGSRQSYMPASTIKMALVSALMKEVDAGRLTLEQKVKVEQEDVVGGTGSLQKETFPQDVTIERLARLMITQSDNTATNVLIDVVGLNKVQALMDELGLDVMHLGRKMFAAAPTPEQDNYINAEDLVHLLANIHSGEFLSDNSRDQIIDWMKAQEVDTKFGAALPDAPIAHKTGENANVTHDAGYFLLPGREIAISVLTEVTTTSSFDEAQAIGNPVVQEIAKAVYEALEYEMTFTDVPEDHWAGPYIEGVATASLVKGTSDTTIAPERPISRAEVTSILVRSLQLEPALVSPQFRDVRGDRWYSADVAAAYSSGIVSGRNDGIFDPQGPISRAELAAMIIRAYEYVHGPLAGYEDVLSFKDANEIRDWSREPILKAVQLGFVNGYSDDTFRPDRTASRAETLKMIVHLLSK
;
A
#
# COMPACT_ATOMS: atom_id res chain seq x y z
N MET A 1 -29.04 -14.47 -66.84
CA MET A 1 -28.57 -14.01 -68.16
C MET A 1 -29.26 -12.68 -68.42
N SER A 2 -28.60 -11.53 -68.27
CA SER A 2 -27.76 -11.00 -69.35
C SER A 2 -26.42 -10.44 -68.85
N ARG A 3 -25.37 -11.00 -69.46
CA ARG A 3 -24.06 -10.43 -69.82
C ARG A 3 -24.05 -8.89 -69.96
N LEU A 4 -22.99 -8.12 -69.74
CA LEU A 4 -21.56 -8.35 -69.50
C LEU A 4 -20.95 -6.98 -69.06
N THR A 5 -20.10 -7.00 -68.02
CA THR A 5 -18.81 -6.29 -67.82
C THR A 5 -18.48 -5.02 -68.62
N GLY A 6 -18.14 -3.90 -67.96
CA GLY A 6 -16.75 -3.46 -67.65
C GLY A 6 -16.39 -2.24 -68.53
N VAL A 7 -15.60 -1.20 -68.21
CA VAL A 7 -14.44 -0.97 -67.33
C VAL A 7 -14.10 0.55 -67.41
N PHE A 8 -13.75 1.19 -66.27
CA PHE A 8 -12.85 2.35 -66.01
C PHE A 8 -13.00 3.73 -66.73
N PHE A 9 -13.12 4.84 -65.96
CA PHE A 9 -12.00 5.74 -65.54
C PHE A 9 -12.44 6.85 -64.55
N LYS A 10 -11.45 7.39 -63.82
CA LYS A 10 -11.43 8.26 -62.62
C LYS A 10 -12.08 9.66 -62.77
N SER A 11 -12.60 10.24 -61.66
CA SER A 11 -12.03 11.40 -60.91
C SER A 11 -13.08 12.18 -60.08
N THR A 12 -12.83 12.22 -58.78
CA THR A 12 -13.12 13.18 -57.69
C THR A 12 -14.00 14.43 -57.93
N LEU A 13 -15.11 14.60 -57.19
CA LEU A 13 -15.40 15.75 -56.30
C LEU A 13 -16.72 15.59 -55.48
N ALA A 14 -16.65 16.02 -54.21
CA ALA A 14 -17.67 16.69 -53.38
C ALA A 14 -18.78 15.90 -52.58
N ILE A 15 -18.61 15.94 -51.25
CA ILE A 15 -19.51 16.44 -50.18
C ILE A 15 -20.96 15.92 -50.12
N ILE A 16 -21.30 15.24 -49.02
CA ILE A 16 -22.66 15.21 -48.46
C ILE A 16 -22.61 15.32 -46.92
N LEU A 17 -23.31 16.33 -46.41
CA LEU A 17 -23.67 16.60 -45.02
C LEU A 17 -25.15 16.21 -44.86
N ILE A 18 -25.55 15.46 -43.83
CA ILE A 18 -26.97 15.29 -43.46
C ILE A 18 -27.14 15.47 -41.96
N THR A 19 -27.94 16.49 -41.63
CA THR A 19 -28.52 16.82 -40.33
C THR A 19 -29.92 16.21 -40.19
N THR A 20 -30.34 15.87 -38.97
CA THR A 20 -31.76 15.78 -38.63
C THR A 20 -32.04 16.13 -37.16
N THR A 21 -33.02 17.00 -36.98
CA THR A 21 -33.70 17.39 -35.72
C THR A 21 -35.21 17.23 -35.95
N TRP A 22 -36.02 16.99 -34.90
CA TRP A 22 -37.28 17.71 -34.54
C TRP A 22 -38.10 16.98 -33.43
N PHE A 23 -38.87 17.80 -32.69
CA PHE A 23 -39.54 17.68 -31.37
C PHE A 23 -40.81 16.80 -31.25
N VAL A 24 -41.21 16.39 -30.02
CA VAL A 24 -42.43 16.80 -29.25
C VAL A 24 -42.63 16.03 -27.90
N SER A 25 -42.68 16.82 -26.81
CA SER A 25 -43.56 16.83 -25.59
C SER A 25 -43.81 15.63 -24.62
N LEU A 26 -43.36 15.86 -23.37
CA LEU A 26 -43.97 15.67 -22.03
C LEU A 26 -44.68 14.36 -21.61
N GLY A 27 -44.05 13.68 -20.66
CA GLY A 27 -44.66 12.77 -19.67
C GLY A 27 -43.62 12.44 -18.59
N GLN A 28 -43.92 12.77 -17.33
CA GLN A 28 -43.01 12.70 -16.18
C GLN A 28 -42.40 11.30 -15.96
N VAL A 29 -41.09 11.24 -15.73
CA VAL A 29 -40.38 10.08 -15.16
C VAL A 29 -39.56 10.57 -13.95
N PRO A 30 -39.51 9.83 -12.83
CA PRO A 30 -39.13 10.38 -11.53
C PRO A 30 -37.66 10.82 -11.44
N ARG A 31 -37.44 11.88 -10.64
CA ARG A 31 -36.13 12.37 -10.18
C ARG A 31 -35.32 11.24 -9.52
N ALA A 32 -34.22 10.81 -10.15
CA ALA A 32 -33.08 10.26 -9.44
C ALA A 32 -32.23 11.43 -8.93
N TRP A 33 -32.23 11.63 -7.62
CA TRP A 33 -31.32 12.52 -6.91
C TRP A 33 -30.13 11.70 -6.39
N ALA A 34 -28.96 12.36 -6.38
CA ALA A 34 -27.73 12.02 -5.66
C ALA A 34 -26.90 10.82 -6.16
N ALA A 35 -26.15 11.06 -7.25
CA ALA A 35 -24.77 10.56 -7.35
C ALA A 35 -23.84 11.76 -7.12
N GLY A 36 -23.71 12.16 -5.85
CA GLY A 36 -22.61 13.02 -5.40
C GLY A 36 -21.36 12.14 -5.25
N GLY A 37 -20.21 12.63 -5.72
CA GLY A 37 -18.97 11.86 -5.79
C GLY A 37 -18.53 11.25 -4.46
N GLN A 38 -18.27 9.94 -4.49
CA GLN A 38 -17.39 9.26 -3.54
C GLN A 38 -16.55 8.25 -4.33
N SER A 39 -15.38 8.66 -4.81
CA SER A 39 -14.32 7.75 -5.26
C SER A 39 -13.38 7.50 -4.08
N GLY A 40 -13.80 6.66 -3.14
CA GLY A 40 -12.98 6.23 -1.99
C GLY A 40 -12.21 4.95 -2.31
N ASN A 41 -10.91 4.91 -1.95
CA ASN A 41 -9.99 3.77 -2.15
C ASN A 41 -10.55 2.43 -1.63
N LEU A 42 -11.43 2.44 -0.61
CA LEU A 42 -12.04 1.23 -0.02
C LEU A 42 -12.84 0.40 -1.02
N SER A 43 -13.38 1.00 -2.08
CA SER A 43 -14.12 0.28 -3.13
C SER A 43 -13.31 -0.81 -3.83
N ARG A 44 -11.97 -0.68 -3.88
CA ARG A 44 -11.08 -1.72 -4.44
C ARG A 44 -11.07 -2.99 -3.59
N LEU A 45 -11.23 -2.86 -2.28
CA LEU A 45 -11.30 -3.99 -1.36
C LEU A 45 -12.48 -4.92 -1.71
N GLU A 46 -13.57 -4.38 -2.26
CA GLU A 46 -14.68 -5.21 -2.74
C GLU A 46 -14.19 -6.22 -3.79
N SER A 47 -13.39 -5.79 -4.76
CA SER A 47 -12.83 -6.67 -5.80
C SER A 47 -11.90 -7.76 -5.24
N VAL A 48 -11.23 -7.48 -4.10
CA VAL A 48 -10.40 -8.46 -3.38
C VAL A 48 -11.27 -9.48 -2.63
N LEU A 49 -12.40 -9.06 -2.08
CA LEU A 49 -13.29 -9.90 -1.28
C LEU A 49 -14.23 -10.78 -2.12
N GLN A 50 -14.65 -10.32 -3.31
CA GLN A 50 -15.59 -11.08 -4.17
C GLN A 50 -15.12 -12.51 -4.51
N PRO A 51 -13.84 -12.76 -4.88
CA PRO A 51 -13.35 -14.12 -5.08
C PRO A 51 -13.45 -15.00 -3.84
N ILE A 52 -13.21 -14.45 -2.64
CA ILE A 52 -13.28 -15.17 -1.36
C ILE A 52 -14.72 -15.57 -1.06
N VAL A 53 -15.67 -14.65 -1.27
CA VAL A 53 -17.12 -14.92 -1.16
C VAL A 53 -17.53 -16.03 -2.11
N LYS A 54 -17.11 -15.96 -3.37
CA LYS A 54 -17.43 -16.98 -4.38
C LYS A 54 -16.85 -18.35 -4.03
N ALA A 55 -15.61 -18.40 -3.55
CA ALA A 55 -14.97 -19.64 -3.11
C ALA A 55 -15.71 -20.26 -1.91
N ALA A 56 -16.04 -19.45 -0.89
CA ALA A 56 -16.81 -19.90 0.26
C ALA A 56 -18.16 -20.48 -0.14
N ALA A 57 -18.88 -19.82 -1.06
CA ALA A 57 -20.15 -20.33 -1.57
C ALA A 57 -20.00 -21.70 -2.27
N GLY A 58 -18.91 -21.90 -3.03
CA GLY A 58 -18.58 -23.19 -3.65
C GLY A 58 -18.36 -24.32 -2.64
N ASP A 59 -17.82 -23.99 -1.46
CA ASP A 59 -17.59 -24.94 -0.37
C ASP A 59 -18.87 -25.24 0.44
N GLY A 60 -19.97 -24.52 0.18
CA GLY A 60 -21.20 -24.62 0.97
C GLY A 60 -21.16 -23.76 2.23
N ILE A 61 -20.49 -22.61 2.16
CA ILE A 61 -20.37 -21.66 3.25
C ILE A 61 -20.91 -20.32 2.78
N GLU A 62 -21.94 -19.84 3.46
CA GLU A 62 -22.41 -18.47 3.31
C GLU A 62 -21.47 -17.54 4.07
N LEU A 63 -21.02 -16.46 3.42
CA LEU A 63 -20.06 -15.50 3.97
C LEU A 63 -20.61 -14.09 3.88
N TYR A 64 -20.47 -13.32 4.96
CA TYR A 64 -20.55 -11.86 5.00
C TYR A 64 -19.20 -11.29 5.42
N VAL A 65 -18.75 -10.23 4.75
CA VAL A 65 -17.62 -9.40 5.16
C VAL A 65 -18.05 -7.94 5.10
N GLY A 66 -18.01 -7.23 6.23
CA GLY A 66 -18.22 -5.79 6.30
C GLY A 66 -16.94 -5.09 6.76
N VAL A 67 -16.61 -3.96 6.14
CA VAL A 67 -15.46 -3.12 6.51
C VAL A 67 -15.85 -1.66 6.52
N GLN A 68 -15.53 -0.95 7.60
CA GLN A 68 -15.77 0.47 7.79
C GLN A 68 -14.45 1.18 8.05
N ASP A 69 -14.17 2.23 7.30
CA ASP A 69 -13.03 3.12 7.56
C ASP A 69 -13.27 3.96 8.81
N LEU A 70 -12.35 3.86 9.77
CA LEU A 70 -12.36 4.62 11.02
C LEU A 70 -11.27 5.71 11.04
N SER A 71 -10.27 5.60 10.15
CA SER A 71 -9.14 6.52 10.05
C SER A 71 -9.48 7.78 9.24
N GLY A 72 -10.43 7.66 8.31
CA GLY A 72 -10.71 8.69 7.31
C GLY A 72 -9.81 8.60 6.07
N THR A 73 -8.74 7.78 6.10
CA THR A 73 -7.80 7.56 4.98
C THR A 73 -8.49 7.05 3.72
N TYR A 74 -9.62 6.38 3.86
CA TYR A 74 -10.42 5.85 2.76
C TYR A 74 -11.71 6.66 2.53
N GLY A 75 -11.75 7.90 3.03
CA GLY A 75 -12.89 8.80 2.93
C GLY A 75 -14.05 8.46 3.87
N GLY A 76 -13.80 7.71 4.94
CA GLY A 76 -14.83 7.26 5.88
C GLY A 76 -15.81 6.25 5.26
N GLY A 77 -15.42 5.61 4.15
CA GLY A 77 -16.27 4.71 3.39
C GLY A 77 -16.60 3.41 4.13
N LYS A 78 -17.71 2.79 3.72
CA LYS A 78 -18.15 1.45 4.12
C LYS A 78 -18.20 0.55 2.89
N ILE A 79 -17.71 -0.68 3.02
CA ILE A 79 -17.94 -1.73 2.01
C ILE A 79 -18.52 -2.97 2.65
N GLN A 80 -19.18 -3.77 1.80
CA GLN A 80 -19.65 -5.09 2.18
C GLN A 80 -19.56 -6.06 1.01
N ALA A 81 -19.26 -7.32 1.33
CA ALA A 81 -19.20 -8.40 0.36
C ALA A 81 -19.92 -9.64 0.91
N GLY A 82 -20.69 -10.31 0.05
CA GLY A 82 -21.39 -11.54 0.38
C GLY A 82 -22.82 -11.34 0.87
N SER A 83 -23.27 -12.20 1.78
CA SER A 83 -24.67 -12.34 2.19
C SER A 83 -25.09 -11.33 3.26
N SER A 84 -26.20 -10.62 3.05
CA SER A 84 -26.82 -9.73 4.04
C SER A 84 -27.86 -10.43 4.95
N ASN A 85 -27.84 -11.76 5.03
CA ASN A 85 -28.79 -12.52 5.86
C ASN A 85 -28.60 -12.30 7.37
N VAL A 86 -29.57 -12.79 8.14
CA VAL A 86 -29.51 -12.86 9.60
C VAL A 86 -28.80 -14.16 10.02
N TYR A 87 -27.88 -14.04 10.98
CA TYR A 87 -27.07 -15.13 11.52
C TYR A 87 -27.41 -15.35 12.99
N TYR A 88 -27.20 -16.57 13.47
CA TYR A 88 -27.11 -16.78 14.92
C TYR A 88 -25.95 -15.95 15.46
N ALA A 89 -26.21 -15.15 16.49
CA ALA A 89 -25.20 -14.24 17.03
C ALA A 89 -23.99 -14.95 17.63
N ALA A 90 -24.19 -16.19 18.11
CA ALA A 90 -23.22 -16.88 18.92
C ALA A 90 -22.66 -15.95 20.03
N SER A 91 -21.33 -15.82 20.16
CA SER A 91 -20.72 -14.96 21.17
C SER A 91 -20.41 -13.53 20.70
N THR A 92 -20.74 -13.13 19.46
CA THR A 92 -20.55 -11.74 19.02
C THR A 92 -21.55 -10.79 19.69
N ILE A 93 -22.72 -11.29 20.12
CA ILE A 93 -23.71 -10.54 20.92
C ILE A 93 -23.13 -9.96 22.22
N LYS A 94 -22.01 -10.53 22.72
CA LYS A 94 -21.32 -10.05 23.93
C LYS A 94 -20.82 -8.60 23.77
N MET A 95 -20.69 -8.11 22.53
CA MET A 95 -20.41 -6.70 22.26
C MET A 95 -21.57 -5.78 22.67
N ALA A 96 -22.83 -6.18 22.45
CA ALA A 96 -23.98 -5.40 22.95
C ALA A 96 -24.04 -5.43 24.50
N ILE A 97 -23.72 -6.58 25.11
CA ILE A 97 -23.71 -6.75 26.57
C ILE A 97 -22.66 -5.85 27.23
N VAL A 98 -21.41 -5.85 26.74
CA VAL A 98 -20.36 -5.00 27.31
C VAL A 98 -20.64 -3.52 27.08
N THR A 99 -21.25 -3.16 25.94
CA THR A 99 -21.63 -1.77 25.66
C THR A 99 -22.69 -1.28 26.64
N ALA A 100 -23.75 -2.08 26.88
CA ALA A 100 -24.78 -1.75 27.87
C ALA A 100 -24.20 -1.66 29.30
N LEU A 101 -23.27 -2.54 29.63
CA LEU A 101 -22.56 -2.50 30.91
C LEU A 101 -21.79 -1.19 31.09
N MET A 102 -20.99 -0.80 30.08
CA MET A 102 -20.18 0.41 30.17
C MET A 102 -21.04 1.67 30.27
N GLN A 103 -22.17 1.74 29.54
CA GLN A 103 -23.13 2.85 29.71
C GLN A 103 -23.71 2.93 31.12
N ASP A 104 -24.07 1.78 31.73
CA ASP A 104 -24.58 1.76 33.10
C ASP A 104 -23.49 2.15 34.12
N ILE A 105 -22.22 1.85 33.84
CA ILE A 105 -21.07 2.29 34.65
C ILE A 105 -20.87 3.82 34.52
N GLU A 106 -20.93 4.36 33.30
CA GLU A 106 -20.85 5.80 33.05
C GLU A 106 -22.00 6.57 33.71
N ALA A 107 -23.20 5.99 33.73
CA ALA A 107 -24.35 6.53 34.43
C ALA A 107 -24.25 6.40 35.97
N GLY A 108 -23.18 5.80 36.50
CA GLY A 108 -22.94 5.62 37.93
C GLY A 108 -23.83 4.56 38.58
N LYS A 109 -24.51 3.70 37.79
CA LYS A 109 -25.36 2.62 38.29
C LYS A 109 -24.53 1.46 38.84
N TYR A 110 -23.35 1.23 38.25
CA TYR A 110 -22.39 0.22 38.68
C TYR A 110 -20.97 0.79 38.65
N ALA A 111 -20.03 0.10 39.31
CA ALA A 111 -18.59 0.37 39.21
C ALA A 111 -17.84 -0.89 38.79
N LEU A 112 -16.74 -0.77 38.06
CA LEU A 112 -15.95 -1.92 37.60
C LEU A 112 -15.41 -2.76 38.77
N GLU A 113 -15.05 -2.10 39.88
CA GLU A 113 -14.51 -2.70 41.10
C GLU A 113 -15.61 -3.33 41.97
N GLN A 114 -16.88 -3.04 41.70
CA GLN A 114 -18.00 -3.62 42.42
C GLN A 114 -17.99 -5.14 42.24
N THR A 115 -18.15 -5.89 43.32
CA THR A 115 -18.29 -7.34 43.26
C THR A 115 -19.75 -7.75 43.10
N VAL A 116 -19.96 -8.84 42.37
CA VAL A 116 -21.23 -9.55 42.29
C VAL A 116 -21.01 -11.01 42.66
N GLN A 117 -22.00 -11.60 43.33
CA GLN A 117 -21.98 -13.00 43.69
C GLN A 117 -22.40 -13.87 42.51
N VAL A 118 -21.46 -14.62 41.94
CA VAL A 118 -21.77 -15.66 40.95
C VAL A 118 -22.19 -16.92 41.69
N LYS A 119 -23.39 -17.42 41.40
CA LYS A 119 -24.02 -18.58 42.04
C LYS A 119 -23.79 -19.86 41.25
N PRO A 120 -23.82 -21.05 41.89
CA PRO A 120 -23.65 -22.34 41.21
C PRO A 120 -24.59 -22.54 40.02
N GLU A 121 -25.85 -22.11 40.13
CA GLU A 121 -26.86 -22.19 39.08
C GLU A 121 -26.60 -21.30 37.85
N GLN A 122 -25.64 -20.36 37.93
CA GLN A 122 -25.23 -19.54 36.79
C GLN A 122 -24.08 -20.16 36.00
N VAL A 123 -23.44 -21.20 36.55
CA VAL A 123 -22.30 -21.89 35.93
C VAL A 123 -22.78 -22.76 34.78
N VAL A 124 -22.24 -22.51 33.59
CA VAL A 124 -22.60 -23.24 32.36
C VAL A 124 -21.36 -23.74 31.62
N GLY A 125 -21.56 -24.75 30.77
CA GLY A 125 -20.51 -25.30 29.91
C GLY A 125 -20.07 -24.38 28.77
N GLY A 126 -19.33 -24.94 27.82
CA GLY A 126 -18.76 -24.19 26.69
C GLY A 126 -17.49 -23.42 27.05
N ALA A 127 -17.24 -22.31 26.37
CA ALA A 127 -16.04 -21.49 26.53
C ALA A 127 -15.99 -20.77 27.88
N GLY A 128 -14.77 -20.51 28.37
CA GLY A 128 -14.49 -19.83 29.64
C GLY A 128 -13.86 -20.71 30.72
N SER A 129 -12.98 -20.12 31.52
CA SER A 129 -12.32 -20.75 32.67
C SER A 129 -13.09 -20.59 33.98
N LEU A 130 -14.08 -19.69 34.06
CA LEU A 130 -14.77 -19.39 35.30
C LEU A 130 -15.51 -20.62 35.84
N LYS A 131 -16.07 -21.44 34.95
CA LYS A 131 -16.78 -22.68 35.31
C LYS A 131 -15.95 -23.67 36.14
N ASP A 132 -14.62 -23.57 36.10
CA ASP A 132 -13.70 -24.46 36.82
C ASP A 132 -13.45 -23.99 38.28
N GLY A 133 -14.06 -22.86 38.68
CA GLY A 133 -14.00 -22.29 40.02
C GLY A 133 -14.89 -22.98 41.06
N LYS A 134 -14.91 -22.43 42.27
CA LYS A 134 -15.78 -22.87 43.38
C LYS A 134 -16.82 -21.80 43.66
N PHE A 135 -18.10 -22.20 43.67
CA PHE A 135 -19.24 -21.28 43.78
C PHE A 135 -20.06 -21.55 45.06
N PRO A 136 -20.70 -20.51 45.65
CA PRO A 136 -20.74 -19.12 45.18
C PRO A 136 -19.40 -18.39 45.31
N GLN A 137 -19.14 -17.45 44.41
CA GLN A 137 -17.89 -16.68 44.36
C GLN A 137 -18.19 -15.19 44.16
N GLU A 138 -17.58 -14.33 44.97
CA GLU A 138 -17.60 -12.87 44.74
C GLU A 138 -16.57 -12.51 43.67
N ILE A 139 -17.02 -11.85 42.60
CA ILE A 139 -16.18 -11.49 41.45
C ILE A 139 -16.50 -10.06 41.04
N THR A 140 -15.48 -9.25 40.80
CA THR A 140 -15.62 -7.88 40.29
C THR A 140 -16.28 -7.86 38.92
N ILE A 141 -17.10 -6.86 38.64
CA ILE A 141 -17.70 -6.62 37.32
C ILE A 141 -16.61 -6.54 36.24
N GLU A 142 -15.48 -5.88 36.51
CA GLU A 142 -14.33 -5.80 35.61
C GLU A 142 -13.84 -7.19 35.17
N ARG A 143 -13.63 -8.09 36.14
CA ARG A 143 -13.19 -9.46 35.87
C ARG A 143 -14.21 -10.24 35.06
N LEU A 144 -15.52 -10.07 35.32
CA LEU A 144 -16.56 -10.72 34.53
C LEU A 144 -16.58 -10.22 33.09
N ALA A 145 -16.51 -8.90 32.89
CA ALA A 145 -16.47 -8.29 31.56
C ALA A 145 -15.20 -8.72 30.80
N GLY A 146 -14.05 -8.68 31.48
CA GLY A 146 -12.77 -9.16 30.96
C GLY A 146 -12.85 -10.62 30.51
N LEU A 147 -13.34 -11.54 31.34
CA LEU A 147 -13.50 -12.96 30.98
C LEU A 147 -14.52 -13.18 29.84
N MET A 148 -15.61 -12.43 29.84
CA MET A 148 -16.64 -12.46 28.79
C MET A 148 -16.06 -12.10 27.41
N ILE A 149 -15.15 -11.14 27.34
CA ILE A 149 -14.53 -10.71 26.08
C ILE A 149 -13.31 -11.57 25.74
N THR A 150 -12.35 -11.71 26.66
CA THR A 150 -11.04 -12.35 26.42
C THR A 150 -11.12 -13.86 26.19
N GLN A 151 -11.95 -14.57 26.95
CA GLN A 151 -12.07 -16.04 26.89
C GLN A 151 -13.41 -16.50 26.32
N SER A 152 -14.26 -15.54 25.97
CA SER A 152 -15.66 -15.78 25.66
C SER A 152 -16.41 -16.53 26.76
N ASP A 153 -16.13 -16.25 28.02
CA ASP A 153 -16.67 -17.01 29.16
C ASP A 153 -18.20 -16.94 29.27
N ASN A 154 -18.87 -18.08 29.12
CA ASN A 154 -20.33 -18.17 29.13
C ASN A 154 -20.94 -17.95 30.52
N THR A 155 -20.24 -18.35 31.58
CA THR A 155 -20.70 -18.15 32.96
C THR A 155 -20.63 -16.66 33.32
N ALA A 156 -19.52 -16.01 32.98
CA ALA A 156 -19.37 -14.56 33.17
C ALA A 156 -20.41 -13.78 32.36
N THR A 157 -20.66 -14.20 31.11
CA THR A 157 -21.71 -13.61 30.27
C THR A 157 -23.08 -13.70 30.93
N ASN A 158 -23.45 -14.88 31.44
CA ASN A 158 -24.76 -15.07 32.08
C ASN A 158 -24.89 -14.28 33.39
N ALA A 159 -23.82 -14.16 34.17
CA ALA A 159 -23.80 -13.31 35.36
C ALA A 159 -24.02 -11.83 35.03
N LEU A 160 -23.42 -11.34 33.94
CA LEU A 160 -23.63 -9.97 33.47
C LEU A 160 -25.04 -9.76 32.88
N ILE A 161 -25.60 -10.75 32.19
CA ILE A 161 -27.02 -10.71 31.76
C ILE A 161 -27.95 -10.63 32.97
N ASP A 162 -27.67 -11.37 34.05
CA ASP A 162 -28.47 -11.30 35.28
C ASP A 162 -28.35 -9.96 36.00
N LEU A 163 -27.16 -9.33 35.94
CA LEU A 163 -26.92 -8.00 36.53
C LEU A 163 -27.64 -6.89 35.76
N LEU A 164 -27.60 -6.94 34.43
CA LEU A 164 -28.16 -5.88 33.56
C LEU A 164 -29.65 -6.08 33.28
N GLY A 165 -30.06 -7.33 33.09
CA GLY A 165 -31.37 -7.71 32.58
C GLY A 165 -31.45 -7.70 31.05
N PHE A 166 -32.25 -8.62 30.49
CA PHE A 166 -32.50 -8.69 29.05
C PHE A 166 -33.12 -7.42 28.48
N GLU A 167 -34.04 -6.80 29.21
CA GLU A 167 -34.71 -5.57 28.80
C GLU A 167 -33.70 -4.46 28.54
N ARG A 168 -32.79 -4.20 29.49
CA ARG A 168 -31.76 -3.15 29.36
C ARG A 168 -30.86 -3.35 28.14
N ILE A 169 -30.43 -4.59 27.89
CA ILE A 169 -29.53 -4.92 26.77
C ILE A 169 -30.27 -4.76 25.44
N ASN A 170 -31.52 -5.22 25.34
CA ASN A 170 -32.29 -5.07 24.10
C ASN A 170 -32.76 -3.63 23.89
N THR A 171 -33.02 -2.83 24.93
CA THR A 171 -33.27 -1.39 24.80
C THR A 171 -32.09 -0.68 24.15
N LEU A 172 -30.84 -1.00 24.53
CA LEU A 172 -29.67 -0.45 23.84
C LEU A 172 -29.71 -0.79 22.34
N ILE A 173 -30.00 -2.05 22.00
CA ILE A 173 -30.05 -2.55 20.63
C ILE A 173 -31.12 -1.79 19.83
N ASP A 174 -32.32 -1.66 20.39
CA ASP A 174 -33.46 -0.95 19.78
C ASP A 174 -33.13 0.54 19.57
N GLU A 175 -32.48 1.19 20.54
CA GLU A 175 -32.04 2.59 20.45
C GLU A 175 -31.02 2.83 19.34
N GLN A 176 -30.28 1.79 18.92
CA GLN A 176 -29.36 1.90 17.78
C GLN A 176 -30.08 1.85 16.42
N GLY A 177 -31.37 1.52 16.40
CA GLY A 177 -32.16 1.30 15.20
C GLY A 177 -31.88 -0.05 14.53
N PHE A 178 -31.41 -1.03 15.29
CA PHE A 178 -31.17 -2.38 14.78
C PHE A 178 -32.48 -3.17 14.76
N GLU A 179 -32.82 -3.74 13.61
CA GLU A 179 -34.07 -4.46 13.38
C GLU A 179 -33.93 -5.97 13.63
N THR A 180 -32.72 -6.51 13.49
CA THR A 180 -32.50 -7.97 13.53
C THR A 180 -31.68 -8.44 14.72
N MET A 181 -30.78 -7.60 15.24
CA MET A 181 -29.97 -7.93 16.39
C MET A 181 -30.86 -8.15 17.61
N GLN A 182 -30.64 -9.25 18.34
CA GLN A 182 -31.42 -9.55 19.53
C GLN A 182 -30.64 -10.44 20.50
N LEU A 183 -30.79 -10.18 21.79
CA LEU A 183 -30.46 -11.12 22.86
C LEU A 183 -31.75 -11.77 23.38
N GLY A 184 -32.11 -12.93 22.84
CA GLY A 184 -33.31 -13.69 23.21
C GLY A 184 -33.11 -14.72 24.33
N ARG A 185 -31.88 -15.16 24.58
CA ARG A 185 -31.56 -16.18 25.60
C ARG A 185 -30.16 -16.07 26.19
N LYS A 186 -29.98 -16.68 27.36
CA LYS A 186 -28.67 -16.87 28.01
C LYS A 186 -27.78 -17.84 27.24
N MET A 187 -26.47 -17.73 27.47
CA MET A 187 -25.48 -18.65 26.92
C MET A 187 -25.75 -20.08 27.43
N MET A 188 -25.57 -21.07 26.55
CA MET A 188 -25.79 -22.50 26.82
C MET A 188 -27.17 -22.89 27.36
N THR A 189 -28.16 -21.99 27.25
CA THR A 189 -29.56 -22.28 27.54
C THR A 189 -30.30 -22.44 26.21
N PRO A 190 -31.14 -23.47 26.01
CA PRO A 190 -31.95 -23.60 24.80
C PRO A 190 -32.90 -22.41 24.63
N ALA A 191 -33.12 -21.99 23.38
CA ALA A 191 -34.15 -21.00 23.07
C ALA A 191 -35.55 -21.57 23.35
N LYS A 192 -36.48 -20.71 23.78
CA LYS A 192 -37.89 -21.10 23.97
C LYS A 192 -38.60 -21.37 22.65
N SER A 193 -38.17 -20.68 21.59
CA SER A 193 -38.60 -20.85 20.20
C SER A 193 -37.48 -20.34 19.29
N PRO A 194 -37.48 -20.68 17.98
CA PRO A 194 -36.49 -20.15 17.05
C PRO A 194 -36.45 -18.61 17.02
N ALA A 195 -37.59 -17.93 17.18
CA ALA A 195 -37.68 -16.47 17.22
C ALA A 195 -37.17 -15.85 18.53
N ALA A 196 -36.88 -16.67 19.55
CA ALA A 196 -36.37 -16.23 20.86
C ALA A 196 -34.90 -16.63 21.05
N ASP A 197 -34.16 -16.84 19.96
CA ASP A 197 -32.70 -17.05 19.99
C ASP A 197 -31.95 -15.70 19.92
N ASN A 198 -30.63 -15.77 19.92
CA ASN A 198 -29.76 -14.61 19.75
C ASN A 198 -29.41 -14.45 18.27
N TYR A 199 -29.73 -13.31 17.69
CA TYR A 199 -29.50 -13.02 16.27
C TYR A 199 -28.67 -11.77 16.07
N VAL A 200 -27.99 -11.70 14.93
CA VAL A 200 -27.24 -10.54 14.44
C VAL A 200 -27.36 -10.45 12.92
N ASN A 201 -27.25 -9.23 12.41
CA ASN A 201 -26.90 -8.95 11.04
C ASN A 201 -25.48 -8.34 10.98
N GLY A 202 -24.76 -8.63 9.90
CA GLY A 202 -23.38 -8.19 9.72
C GLY A 202 -23.21 -6.66 9.64
N GLU A 203 -24.17 -5.96 9.04
CA GLU A 203 -24.18 -4.50 8.94
C GLU A 203 -24.45 -3.86 10.30
N GLU A 204 -25.40 -4.39 11.07
CA GLU A 204 -25.73 -3.90 12.42
C GLU A 204 -24.55 -4.09 13.38
N LEU A 205 -23.87 -5.25 13.31
CA LEU A 205 -22.64 -5.46 14.08
C LEU A 205 -21.52 -4.49 13.67
N LEU A 206 -21.37 -4.20 12.38
CA LEU A 206 -20.35 -3.28 11.92
C LEU A 206 -20.63 -1.86 12.42
N THR A 207 -21.88 -1.42 12.33
CA THR A 207 -22.35 -0.13 12.85
C THR A 207 -22.18 -0.05 14.37
N LEU A 208 -22.44 -1.13 15.11
CA LEU A 208 -22.20 -1.17 16.56
C LEU A 208 -20.71 -0.92 16.87
N LEU A 209 -19.80 -1.58 16.15
CA LEU A 209 -18.36 -1.39 16.33
C LEU A 209 -17.92 0.04 15.97
N GLU A 210 -18.38 0.56 14.85
CA GLU A 210 -18.13 1.95 14.43
C GLU A 210 -18.51 2.94 15.54
N ARG A 211 -19.73 2.85 16.07
CA ARG A 211 -20.24 3.75 17.12
C ARG A 211 -19.50 3.62 18.45
N ILE A 212 -19.07 2.41 18.82
CA ILE A 212 -18.20 2.20 19.99
C ILE A 212 -16.87 2.92 19.78
N TYR A 213 -16.24 2.74 18.61
CA TYR A 213 -14.93 3.31 18.31
C TYR A 213 -14.93 4.84 18.21
N ALA A 214 -15.96 5.39 17.56
CA ALA A 214 -16.18 6.82 17.45
C ALA A 214 -16.50 7.50 18.80
N GLY A 215 -16.83 6.72 19.83
CA GLY A 215 -17.21 7.23 21.15
C GLY A 215 -18.62 7.85 21.15
N GLU A 216 -19.48 7.42 20.24
CA GLU A 216 -20.85 7.95 20.11
C GLU A 216 -21.80 7.36 21.16
N ILE A 217 -21.58 6.10 21.53
CA ILE A 217 -22.47 5.36 22.43
C ILE A 217 -21.83 4.96 23.77
N VAL A 218 -20.52 5.17 23.90
CA VAL A 218 -19.74 5.03 25.14
C VAL A 218 -18.67 6.10 25.16
N SER A 219 -18.23 6.53 26.34
CA SER A 219 -17.11 7.46 26.49
C SER A 219 -15.80 6.90 25.96
N ALA A 220 -14.83 7.78 25.68
CA ALA A 220 -13.48 7.39 25.26
C ALA A 220 -12.81 6.43 26.27
N GLN A 221 -12.99 6.66 27.58
CA GLN A 221 -12.44 5.78 28.62
C GLN A 221 -13.02 4.37 28.53
N SER A 222 -14.35 4.27 28.36
CA SER A 222 -15.02 2.97 28.23
C SER A 222 -14.67 2.26 26.92
N ARG A 223 -14.61 3.00 25.81
CA ARG A 223 -14.13 2.48 24.53
C ARG A 223 -12.73 1.89 24.68
N ASP A 224 -11.80 2.62 25.27
CA ASP A 224 -10.41 2.19 25.41
C ASP A 224 -10.31 0.94 26.29
N GLN A 225 -11.15 0.84 27.33
CA GLN A 225 -11.26 -0.36 28.16
C GLN A 225 -11.83 -1.57 27.41
N ILE A 226 -12.87 -1.38 26.59
CA ILE A 226 -13.42 -2.43 25.72
C ILE A 226 -12.34 -2.89 24.74
N LEU A 227 -11.64 -1.96 24.08
CA LEU A 227 -10.54 -2.26 23.16
C LEU A 227 -9.42 -3.02 23.86
N ALA A 228 -9.08 -2.67 25.10
CA ALA A 228 -8.06 -3.38 25.88
C ALA A 228 -8.44 -4.85 26.10
N TRP A 229 -9.69 -5.15 26.46
CA TRP A 229 -10.15 -6.54 26.59
C TRP A 229 -10.19 -7.26 25.24
N MET A 230 -10.59 -6.58 24.16
CA MET A 230 -10.61 -7.15 22.80
C MET A 230 -9.21 -7.43 22.25
N LYS A 231 -8.20 -6.61 22.58
CA LYS A 231 -6.78 -6.85 22.26
C LYS A 231 -6.22 -8.05 23.03
N ALA A 232 -6.70 -8.26 24.26
CA ALA A 232 -6.34 -9.38 25.11
C ALA A 232 -7.12 -10.68 24.80
N GLN A 233 -7.69 -10.81 23.60
CA GLN A 233 -8.42 -12.01 23.18
C GLN A 233 -7.53 -13.26 23.22
N GLU A 234 -8.01 -14.30 23.91
CA GLU A 234 -7.31 -15.58 24.07
C GLU A 234 -7.76 -16.61 23.02
N VAL A 235 -8.94 -16.44 22.42
CA VAL A 235 -9.44 -17.33 21.36
C VAL A 235 -8.80 -16.99 20.01
N LYS A 236 -7.60 -17.52 19.76
CA LYS A 236 -6.78 -17.25 18.57
C LYS A 236 -7.00 -18.25 17.43
N THR A 237 -8.25 -18.52 17.06
CA THR A 237 -8.59 -19.47 15.98
C THR A 237 -9.03 -18.82 14.66
N LYS A 238 -9.24 -17.50 14.65
CA LYS A 238 -9.78 -16.73 13.51
C LYS A 238 -8.92 -15.52 13.19
N PHE A 239 -9.33 -14.28 13.50
CA PHE A 239 -8.49 -13.10 13.25
C PHE A 239 -7.12 -13.25 13.95
N GLY A 240 -7.10 -13.66 15.22
CA GLY A 240 -5.84 -13.92 15.94
C GLY A 240 -4.97 -15.06 15.39
N ALA A 241 -5.54 -16.01 14.64
CA ALA A 241 -4.75 -17.02 13.91
C ALA A 241 -4.22 -16.45 12.58
N ALA A 242 -5.05 -15.64 11.93
CA ALA A 242 -4.77 -15.05 10.64
C ALA A 242 -3.70 -13.94 10.71
N LEU A 243 -3.70 -13.18 11.81
CA LEU A 243 -2.92 -11.97 12.00
C LEU A 243 -2.15 -12.02 13.33
N PRO A 244 -1.25 -13.01 13.54
CA PRO A 244 -0.54 -13.19 14.80
C PRO A 244 0.36 -11.99 15.09
N GLY A 245 0.27 -11.46 16.32
CA GLY A 245 1.11 -10.32 16.76
C GLY A 245 0.75 -8.97 16.14
N LYS A 246 -0.17 -8.92 15.17
CA LYS A 246 -0.61 -7.69 14.52
C LYS A 246 -1.60 -6.91 15.43
N PRO A 247 -1.71 -5.58 15.28
CA PRO A 247 -2.52 -4.73 16.16
C PRO A 247 -4.02 -4.90 15.87
N ILE A 248 -4.61 -5.98 16.36
CA ILE A 248 -6.05 -6.26 16.22
C ILE A 248 -6.73 -6.31 17.58
N ALA A 249 -8.01 -5.95 17.61
CA ALA A 249 -8.88 -6.04 18.78
C ALA A 249 -10.17 -6.73 18.36
N HIS A 250 -10.47 -7.94 18.84
CA HIS A 250 -11.54 -8.74 18.24
C HIS A 250 -12.35 -9.61 19.22
N LYS A 251 -13.49 -10.09 18.75
CA LYS A 251 -14.45 -10.95 19.46
C LYS A 251 -14.98 -12.06 18.54
N THR A 252 -14.65 -13.29 18.92
CA THR A 252 -15.11 -14.51 18.25
C THR A 252 -16.55 -14.89 18.59
N GLY A 253 -17.21 -15.65 17.71
CA GLY A 253 -18.49 -16.30 17.97
C GLY A 253 -18.63 -17.64 17.25
N GLU A 254 -19.08 -18.68 17.93
CA GLU A 254 -19.31 -20.01 17.35
C GLU A 254 -20.57 -20.63 17.96
N LEU A 255 -21.46 -21.15 17.12
CA LEU A 255 -22.67 -21.86 17.56
C LEU A 255 -23.27 -22.67 16.42
N GLY A 256 -23.44 -23.99 16.59
CA GLY A 256 -24.09 -24.82 15.59
C GLY A 256 -23.38 -24.72 14.23
N ASP A 257 -24.08 -24.21 13.23
CA ASP A 257 -23.63 -24.03 11.85
C ASP A 257 -22.88 -22.72 11.57
N VAL A 258 -22.67 -21.86 12.57
CA VAL A 258 -21.98 -20.57 12.39
C VAL A 258 -20.60 -20.47 13.05
N SER A 259 -19.71 -19.74 12.38
CA SER A 259 -18.39 -19.36 12.90
C SER A 259 -18.05 -17.92 12.49
N HIS A 260 -17.78 -17.06 13.47
CA HIS A 260 -17.72 -15.60 13.32
C HIS A 260 -16.49 -15.02 14.00
N ASP A 261 -15.99 -13.92 13.46
CA ASP A 261 -15.09 -13.00 14.16
C ASP A 261 -15.39 -11.56 13.73
N ILE A 262 -15.33 -10.65 14.70
CA ILE A 262 -15.60 -9.23 14.50
C ILE A 262 -14.62 -8.40 15.31
N GLY A 263 -14.30 -7.19 14.88
CA GLY A 263 -13.41 -6.33 15.64
C GLY A 263 -12.83 -5.18 14.85
N TYR A 264 -11.63 -4.77 15.24
CA TYR A 264 -10.90 -3.65 14.68
C TYR A 264 -9.51 -4.10 14.24
N PHE A 265 -9.09 -3.64 13.06
CA PHE A 265 -7.69 -3.70 12.64
C PHE A 265 -7.12 -2.31 12.85
N LEU A 266 -6.17 -2.21 13.78
CA LEU A 266 -5.64 -0.94 14.30
C LEU A 266 -4.28 -0.65 13.70
N VAL A 267 -4.21 -0.70 12.37
CA VAL A 267 -3.03 -0.26 11.63
C VAL A 267 -2.97 1.27 11.76
N PRO A 268 -1.88 1.86 12.30
CA PRO A 268 -1.81 3.29 12.54
C PRO A 268 -2.16 4.12 11.29
N GLY A 269 -3.11 5.04 11.43
CA GLY A 269 -3.60 5.92 10.37
C GLY A 269 -4.45 5.21 9.30
N ARG A 270 -4.79 3.94 9.50
CA ARG A 270 -5.54 3.09 8.55
C ARG A 270 -6.50 2.16 9.31
N GLU A 271 -6.98 2.61 10.45
CA GLU A 271 -7.87 1.85 11.32
C GLU A 271 -9.20 1.56 10.64
N VAL A 272 -9.66 0.32 10.75
CA VAL A 272 -10.96 -0.11 10.22
C VAL A 272 -11.70 -1.00 11.22
N ALA A 273 -13.03 -0.93 11.23
CA ALA A 273 -13.87 -1.96 11.83
C ALA A 273 -14.13 -3.06 10.80
N VAL A 274 -14.15 -4.31 11.24
CA VAL A 274 -14.29 -5.49 10.39
C VAL A 274 -15.28 -6.47 11.02
N THR A 275 -16.26 -6.93 10.23
CA THR A 275 -17.17 -8.00 10.63
C THR A 275 -17.12 -9.13 9.62
N VAL A 276 -16.85 -10.35 10.07
CA VAL A 276 -16.85 -11.54 9.21
C VAL A 276 -17.75 -12.63 9.80
N LEU A 277 -18.86 -12.92 9.12
CA LEU A 277 -19.85 -13.90 9.54
C LEU A 277 -19.90 -15.05 8.54
N THR A 278 -19.87 -16.30 9.03
CA THR A 278 -20.04 -17.49 8.20
C THR A 278 -21.16 -18.39 8.70
N LYS A 279 -21.84 -19.06 7.77
CA LYS A 279 -22.82 -20.12 8.04
C LYS A 279 -22.61 -21.29 7.09
N VAL A 280 -22.46 -22.49 7.63
CA VAL A 280 -22.43 -23.72 6.83
C VAL A 280 -23.84 -24.02 6.32
N THR A 281 -24.00 -24.11 5.00
CA THR A 281 -25.32 -24.24 4.37
C THR A 281 -25.73 -25.69 4.11
N LYS A 282 -24.77 -26.62 4.13
CA LYS A 282 -25.00 -28.06 3.97
C LYS A 282 -25.44 -28.68 5.30
N PRO A 283 -26.67 -29.24 5.41
CA PRO A 283 -27.17 -29.81 6.66
C PRO A 283 -26.28 -30.91 7.26
N GLU A 284 -25.64 -31.71 6.40
CA GLU A 284 -24.71 -32.77 6.79
C GLU A 284 -23.41 -32.25 7.45
N ASP A 285 -23.05 -31.00 7.20
CA ASP A 285 -21.84 -30.36 7.71
C ASP A 285 -22.14 -29.32 8.80
N ALA A 286 -23.38 -29.19 9.26
CA ALA A 286 -23.79 -28.21 10.26
C ALA A 286 -23.01 -28.30 11.59
N GLY A 287 -22.45 -29.47 11.92
CA GLY A 287 -21.58 -29.65 13.10
C GLY A 287 -20.11 -29.25 12.89
N LYS A 288 -19.72 -28.85 11.69
CA LYS A 288 -18.33 -28.55 11.28
C LYS A 288 -18.09 -27.06 11.05
N ALA A 289 -18.90 -26.18 11.62
CA ALA A 289 -18.79 -24.74 11.41
C ALA A 289 -17.41 -24.17 11.72
N GLN A 290 -16.71 -24.68 12.73
CA GLN A 290 -15.34 -24.27 13.02
C GLN A 290 -14.34 -24.77 11.96
N GLU A 291 -14.41 -26.06 11.61
CA GLU A 291 -13.50 -26.69 10.64
C GLU A 291 -13.60 -26.03 9.27
N LEU A 292 -14.82 -25.72 8.83
CA LEU A 292 -15.10 -25.14 7.52
C LEU A 292 -15.07 -23.60 7.54
N GLY A 293 -15.65 -22.98 8.57
CA GLY A 293 -15.82 -21.53 8.66
C GLY A 293 -14.56 -20.78 9.12
N ASN A 294 -13.75 -21.33 10.04
CA ASN A 294 -12.55 -20.62 10.52
C ASN A 294 -11.58 -20.27 9.39
N PRO A 295 -11.25 -21.19 8.45
CA PRO A 295 -10.40 -20.84 7.32
C PRO A 295 -10.96 -19.71 6.45
N VAL A 296 -12.28 -19.67 6.25
CA VAL A 296 -12.93 -18.58 5.48
C VAL A 296 -12.79 -17.25 6.21
N VAL A 297 -13.06 -17.22 7.52
CA VAL A 297 -12.90 -16.03 8.35
C VAL A 297 -11.47 -15.52 8.31
N GLN A 298 -10.49 -16.43 8.42
CA GLN A 298 -9.07 -16.10 8.35
C GLN A 298 -8.68 -15.49 7.00
N ARG A 299 -9.14 -16.07 5.88
CA ARG A 299 -8.87 -15.53 4.53
C ARG A 299 -9.43 -14.12 4.36
N ALA A 300 -10.68 -13.89 4.75
CA ALA A 300 -11.28 -12.56 4.71
C ALA A 300 -10.48 -11.55 5.57
N ALA A 301 -10.07 -11.95 6.78
CA ALA A 301 -9.27 -11.11 7.66
C ALA A 301 -7.93 -10.71 7.05
N LYS A 302 -7.18 -11.66 6.48
CA LYS A 302 -5.89 -11.36 5.84
C LYS A 302 -6.05 -10.49 4.61
N ALA A 303 -7.08 -10.75 3.79
CA ALA A 303 -7.36 -9.92 2.61
C ALA A 303 -7.62 -8.47 2.98
N VAL A 304 -8.43 -8.22 4.02
CA VAL A 304 -8.66 -6.86 4.53
C VAL A 304 -7.38 -6.27 5.09
N TYR A 305 -6.63 -7.00 5.94
CA TYR A 305 -5.41 -6.46 6.55
C TYR A 305 -4.32 -6.14 5.52
N ASN A 306 -4.09 -7.02 4.54
CA ASN A 306 -3.14 -6.80 3.46
C ASN A 306 -3.53 -5.57 2.63
N PHE A 307 -4.82 -5.40 2.33
CA PHE A 307 -5.31 -4.19 1.66
C PHE A 307 -4.98 -2.90 2.44
N LEU A 308 -5.02 -2.94 3.77
CA LEU A 308 -4.62 -1.79 4.59
C LEU A 308 -3.13 -1.50 4.41
N LEU A 309 -2.28 -2.53 4.35
CA LEU A 309 -0.84 -2.37 4.10
C LEU A 309 -0.55 -1.86 2.67
N ASP A 310 -1.40 -2.22 1.72
CA ASP A 310 -1.32 -1.95 0.28
C ASP A 310 -1.67 -0.50 -0.12
N THR A 311 -2.30 0.24 0.79
CA THR A 311 -2.68 1.64 0.55
C THR A 311 -1.49 2.54 0.83
N PRO A 312 -1.15 3.49 -0.06
CA PRO A 312 0.05 4.30 0.07
C PRO A 312 0.10 4.95 1.45
N ALA A 313 1.00 4.46 2.30
CA ALA A 313 1.56 5.29 3.35
C ALA A 313 2.05 6.55 2.66
N GLU A 314 1.74 7.72 3.23
CA GLU A 314 2.26 9.00 2.76
C GLU A 314 3.71 8.81 2.36
N SER A 315 3.97 9.06 1.08
CA SER A 315 5.26 8.84 0.42
C SER A 315 6.42 9.12 1.36
N VAL A 316 7.33 8.17 1.56
CA VAL A 316 8.74 8.56 1.67
C VAL A 316 8.99 9.38 0.41
N SER A 317 9.01 10.70 0.61
CA SER A 317 8.74 11.69 -0.41
C SER A 317 9.78 11.57 -1.52
N ALA A 318 9.39 11.79 -2.76
CA ALA A 318 10.33 12.05 -3.85
C ALA A 318 11.39 13.13 -3.50
N ASP A 319 11.14 13.94 -2.47
CA ASP A 319 12.07 14.90 -1.88
C ASP A 319 13.30 14.25 -1.21
N ALA A 320 13.28 12.95 -0.90
CA ALA A 320 14.41 12.23 -0.32
C ALA A 320 15.56 12.06 -1.31
N TRP A 321 15.26 11.95 -2.61
CA TRP A 321 16.28 11.88 -3.66
C TRP A 321 15.80 12.45 -5.01
N PRO A 322 15.72 13.79 -5.13
CA PRO A 322 15.24 14.49 -6.32
C PRO A 322 15.83 14.02 -7.64
N ALA A 323 17.15 13.82 -7.70
CA ALA A 323 17.84 13.46 -8.93
C ALA A 323 17.37 12.11 -9.49
N LEU A 324 17.27 11.09 -8.64
CA LEU A 324 16.78 9.78 -9.05
C LEU A 324 15.28 9.80 -9.35
N SER A 325 14.49 10.54 -8.57
CA SER A 325 13.05 10.66 -8.83
C SER A 325 12.76 11.23 -10.21
N LEU A 326 13.49 12.27 -10.64
CA LEU A 326 13.27 12.91 -11.94
C LEU A 326 13.59 12.02 -13.14
N VAL A 327 14.55 11.10 -13.01
CA VAL A 327 14.94 10.21 -14.11
C VAL A 327 14.14 8.90 -14.12
N VAL A 328 13.65 8.44 -12.95
CA VAL A 328 12.93 7.16 -12.82
C VAL A 328 11.40 7.32 -12.99
N ASN A 329 10.79 8.38 -12.44
CA ASN A 329 9.33 8.55 -12.49
C ASN A 329 8.74 8.54 -13.91
N PRO A 330 9.35 9.22 -14.91
CA PRO A 330 8.82 9.19 -16.28
C PRO A 330 8.75 7.77 -16.85
N ILE A 331 9.75 6.92 -16.55
CA ILE A 331 9.78 5.53 -17.00
C ILE A 331 8.65 4.73 -16.35
N ILE A 332 8.41 4.95 -15.05
CA ILE A 332 7.30 4.32 -14.32
C ILE A 332 5.95 4.74 -14.92
N GLN A 333 5.73 6.04 -15.14
CA GLN A 333 4.48 6.56 -15.69
C GLN A 333 4.20 6.00 -17.09
N GLU A 334 5.21 6.00 -17.98
CA GLU A 334 5.08 5.42 -19.32
C GLU A 334 4.78 3.91 -19.28
N ALA A 335 5.38 3.19 -18.32
CA ALA A 335 5.10 1.77 -18.11
C ALA A 335 3.66 1.53 -17.62
N GLU A 336 3.18 2.35 -16.67
CA GLU A 336 1.82 2.28 -16.13
C GLU A 336 0.76 2.55 -17.21
N GLU A 337 0.98 3.53 -18.09
CA GLU A 337 0.12 3.81 -19.25
C GLU A 337 0.01 2.61 -20.21
N LYS A 338 1.07 1.78 -20.27
CA LYS A 338 1.11 0.54 -21.05
C LYS A 338 0.59 -0.68 -20.29
N GLY A 339 0.03 -0.49 -19.09
CA GLY A 339 -0.52 -1.54 -18.25
C GLY A 339 0.55 -2.40 -17.56
N ILE A 340 1.70 -1.81 -17.23
CA ILE A 340 2.77 -2.45 -16.47
C ILE A 340 2.81 -1.79 -15.10
N ARG A 341 2.52 -2.57 -14.05
CA ARG A 341 2.68 -2.11 -12.68
C ARG A 341 4.16 -2.16 -12.31
N VAL A 342 4.72 -1.07 -11.78
CA VAL A 342 6.15 -0.97 -11.45
C VAL A 342 6.33 -0.51 -10.00
N SER A 343 7.33 -1.05 -9.31
CA SER A 343 7.78 -0.59 -8.00
C SER A 343 9.30 -0.49 -8.01
N VAL A 344 9.85 0.62 -7.53
CA VAL A 344 11.30 0.83 -7.43
C VAL A 344 11.64 1.22 -6.01
N GLY A 345 12.60 0.54 -5.41
CA GLY A 345 13.19 0.95 -4.14
C GLY A 345 14.69 1.16 -4.25
N LEU A 346 15.19 2.18 -3.56
CA LEU A 346 16.57 2.61 -3.56
C LEU A 346 16.97 3.02 -2.14
N LYS A 347 18.15 2.59 -1.68
CA LYS A 347 18.72 3.04 -0.41
C LYS A 347 20.23 3.27 -0.54
N ASP A 348 20.68 4.43 -0.08
CA ASP A 348 22.11 4.75 0.00
C ASP A 348 22.76 3.99 1.17
N LEU A 349 23.82 3.26 0.88
CA LEU A 349 24.59 2.45 1.85
C LEU A 349 25.95 3.06 2.16
N SER A 350 26.29 4.22 1.57
CA SER A 350 27.62 4.83 1.66
C SER A 350 27.96 5.48 3.00
N GLY A 351 27.04 5.49 3.97
CA GLY A 351 27.26 5.98 5.33
C GLY A 351 27.38 7.51 5.45
N LYS A 352 26.90 8.27 4.45
CA LYS A 352 26.76 9.73 4.53
C LYS A 352 25.66 10.11 5.55
N PRO A 353 25.71 11.32 6.14
CA PRO A 353 24.79 11.73 7.23
C PRO A 353 23.30 11.79 6.87
N ASP A 354 22.95 11.69 5.58
CA ASP A 354 21.58 11.52 5.11
C ASP A 354 21.38 10.05 4.68
N ASP A 355 20.76 9.22 5.52
CA ASP A 355 20.30 7.87 5.15
C ASP A 355 19.16 8.02 4.13
N ARG A 356 19.51 8.20 2.84
CA ARG A 356 18.55 8.50 1.78
C ARG A 356 17.91 7.22 1.27
N GLU A 357 16.59 7.19 1.35
CA GLU A 357 15.76 6.13 0.81
C GLU A 357 14.74 6.72 -0.16
N LEU A 358 14.54 6.06 -1.29
CA LEU A 358 13.58 6.45 -2.31
C LEU A 358 12.75 5.24 -2.72
N LEU A 359 11.43 5.40 -2.68
CA LEU A 359 10.48 4.36 -3.02
C LEU A 359 9.43 4.95 -3.99
N LEU A 360 9.44 4.47 -5.24
CA LEU A 360 8.62 4.98 -6.35
C LEU A 360 7.67 3.91 -6.90
N GLY A 361 6.61 4.36 -7.56
CA GLY A 361 5.60 3.50 -8.18
C GLY A 361 4.67 2.81 -7.16
N SER A 362 4.17 1.65 -7.55
CA SER A 362 3.26 0.83 -6.76
C SER A 362 3.91 0.36 -5.45
N ARG A 363 3.17 0.41 -4.34
CA ARG A 363 3.58 -0.17 -3.04
C ARG A 363 3.04 -1.57 -2.80
N GLN A 364 2.35 -2.11 -3.81
CA GLN A 364 1.67 -3.37 -3.66
C GLN A 364 2.63 -4.55 -3.62
N SER A 365 2.18 -5.64 -3.03
CA SER A 365 2.94 -6.89 -3.06
C SER A 365 2.98 -7.49 -4.48
N TYR A 366 4.09 -8.17 -4.77
CA TYR A 366 4.34 -8.90 -6.00
C TYR A 366 4.58 -10.39 -5.69
N MET A 367 4.26 -11.24 -6.66
CA MET A 367 4.83 -12.59 -6.69
C MET A 367 6.36 -12.46 -6.78
N PRO A 368 7.15 -13.07 -5.90
CA PRO A 368 8.56 -12.72 -5.80
C PRO A 368 9.45 -13.22 -6.92
N ALA A 369 8.96 -14.14 -7.75
CA ALA A 369 9.81 -14.94 -8.61
C ALA A 369 11.03 -15.47 -7.83
N SER A 370 12.25 -15.15 -8.27
CA SER A 370 13.49 -15.64 -7.65
C SER A 370 14.20 -14.65 -6.73
N THR A 371 13.69 -13.44 -6.53
CA THR A 371 14.32 -12.47 -5.61
C THR A 371 14.12 -12.85 -4.14
N ILE A 372 13.05 -13.58 -3.79
CA ILE A 372 12.85 -14.13 -2.42
C ILE A 372 13.97 -15.07 -1.96
N LYS A 373 14.77 -15.62 -2.90
CA LYS A 373 15.94 -16.46 -2.58
C LYS A 373 16.99 -15.68 -1.78
N MET A 374 16.95 -14.34 -1.82
CA MET A 374 17.77 -13.48 -0.96
C MET A 374 17.44 -13.66 0.53
N ALA A 375 16.16 -13.83 0.90
CA ALA A 375 15.78 -14.10 2.28
C ALA A 375 16.30 -15.48 2.74
N LEU A 376 16.20 -16.49 1.87
CA LEU A 376 16.68 -17.83 2.16
C LEU A 376 18.20 -17.90 2.33
N VAL A 377 18.99 -17.26 1.45
CA VAL A 377 20.45 -17.24 1.59
C VAL A 377 20.88 -16.46 2.84
N SER A 378 20.17 -15.40 3.20
CA SER A 378 20.43 -14.63 4.42
C SER A 378 20.19 -15.48 5.69
N ALA A 379 19.08 -16.21 5.73
CA ALA A 379 18.79 -17.14 6.82
C ALA A 379 19.80 -18.29 6.87
N LEU A 380 20.20 -18.84 5.72
CA LEU A 380 21.25 -19.85 5.64
C LEU A 380 22.56 -19.35 6.24
N MET A 381 23.04 -18.19 5.82
CA MET A 381 24.31 -17.64 6.28
C MET A 381 24.27 -17.24 7.75
N LYS A 382 23.11 -16.80 8.27
CA LYS A 382 22.92 -16.58 9.72
C LYS A 382 23.07 -17.87 10.53
N GLU A 383 22.61 -19.01 10.00
CA GLU A 383 22.83 -20.32 10.63
C GLU A 383 24.30 -20.77 10.55
N VAL A 384 25.01 -20.40 9.48
CA VAL A 384 26.45 -20.64 9.33
C VAL A 384 27.26 -19.82 10.34
N ASP A 385 26.97 -18.51 10.46
CA ASP A 385 27.62 -17.63 11.44
C ASP A 385 27.37 -18.09 12.88
N ALA A 386 26.18 -18.62 13.15
CA ALA A 386 25.85 -19.18 14.45
C ALA A 386 26.47 -20.57 14.72
N GLY A 387 27.23 -21.12 13.77
CA GLY A 387 27.89 -22.43 13.87
C GLY A 387 26.94 -23.63 13.85
N ARG A 388 25.68 -23.44 13.42
CA ARG A 388 24.68 -24.52 13.32
C ARG A 388 24.74 -25.26 11.99
N LEU A 389 25.24 -24.61 10.94
CA LEU A 389 25.51 -25.17 9.63
C LEU A 389 26.96 -24.82 9.20
N THR A 390 27.49 -25.55 8.21
CA THR A 390 28.76 -25.21 7.56
C THR A 390 28.58 -25.30 6.04
N LEU A 391 29.30 -24.48 5.27
CA LEU A 391 29.17 -24.47 3.82
C LEU A 391 29.68 -25.78 3.18
N GLU A 392 30.65 -26.44 3.82
CA GLU A 392 31.22 -27.72 3.41
C GLU A 392 30.34 -28.93 3.75
N GLN A 393 29.33 -28.73 4.62
CA GLN A 393 28.37 -29.77 4.96
C GLN A 393 27.70 -30.29 3.69
N LYS A 394 27.67 -31.62 3.56
CA LYS A 394 26.99 -32.28 2.45
C LYS A 394 25.56 -32.62 2.82
N VAL A 395 24.66 -32.39 1.87
CA VAL A 395 23.25 -32.76 1.92
C VAL A 395 22.99 -33.72 0.77
N LYS A 396 22.28 -34.79 1.07
CA LYS A 396 21.88 -35.76 0.05
C LYS A 396 20.71 -35.18 -0.73
N VAL A 397 20.88 -35.03 -2.04
CA VAL A 397 19.82 -34.63 -2.95
C VAL A 397 19.29 -35.88 -3.63
N GLU A 398 18.00 -36.12 -3.51
CA GLU A 398 17.29 -37.27 -4.08
C GLU A 398 16.60 -36.89 -5.39
N GLN A 399 16.22 -37.88 -6.19
CA GLN A 399 15.49 -37.65 -7.44
C GLN A 399 14.12 -36.97 -7.21
N GLU A 400 13.54 -37.17 -6.02
CA GLU A 400 12.25 -36.62 -5.59
C GLU A 400 12.33 -35.12 -5.25
N ASP A 401 13.53 -34.59 -4.97
CA ASP A 401 13.75 -33.17 -4.68
C ASP A 401 13.80 -32.31 -5.95
N VAL A 402 14.00 -32.95 -7.10
CA VAL A 402 14.20 -32.28 -8.39
C VAL A 402 12.90 -31.63 -8.86
N VAL A 403 12.95 -30.32 -9.06
CA VAL A 403 11.85 -29.52 -9.61
C VAL A 403 12.28 -28.79 -10.88
N GLY A 404 11.29 -28.45 -11.71
CA GLY A 404 11.51 -27.80 -13.01
C GLY A 404 11.89 -26.32 -12.93
N GLY A 405 11.83 -25.65 -14.09
CA GLY A 405 12.18 -24.24 -14.23
C GLY A 405 13.69 -24.03 -14.51
N THR A 406 14.28 -23.00 -13.90
CA THR A 406 15.71 -22.66 -14.05
C THR A 406 16.61 -23.49 -13.14
N GLY A 407 17.88 -23.65 -13.56
CA GLY A 407 18.92 -24.35 -12.79
C GLY A 407 19.57 -25.51 -13.53
N SER A 408 20.88 -25.74 -13.28
CA SER A 408 21.62 -26.87 -13.84
C SER A 408 21.41 -28.18 -13.08
N LEU A 409 21.07 -28.13 -11.78
CA LEU A 409 21.05 -29.29 -10.91
C LEU A 409 20.02 -30.32 -11.37
N GLN A 410 18.87 -29.88 -11.88
CA GLN A 410 17.83 -30.75 -12.45
C GLN A 410 18.30 -31.62 -13.64
N LYS A 411 19.44 -31.29 -14.25
CA LYS A 411 20.02 -32.01 -15.40
C LYS A 411 21.03 -33.08 -14.99
N GLU A 412 21.32 -33.19 -13.70
CA GLU A 412 22.30 -34.12 -13.16
C GLU A 412 21.66 -35.48 -12.78
N THR A 413 22.48 -36.41 -12.30
CA THR A 413 22.02 -37.76 -11.89
C THR A 413 21.95 -37.85 -10.37
N PHE A 414 20.86 -38.42 -9.85
CA PHE A 414 20.57 -38.54 -8.42
C PHE A 414 20.38 -40.01 -7.98
N PRO A 415 20.63 -40.36 -6.70
CA PRO A 415 21.04 -39.47 -5.61
C PRO A 415 22.49 -38.99 -5.70
N GLN A 416 22.76 -37.80 -5.15
CA GLN A 416 24.12 -37.28 -4.99
C GLN A 416 24.28 -36.46 -3.70
N ASP A 417 25.47 -36.50 -3.11
CA ASP A 417 25.83 -35.64 -1.98
C ASP A 417 26.38 -34.31 -2.50
N VAL A 418 25.70 -33.21 -2.17
CA VAL A 418 26.02 -31.85 -2.63
C VAL A 418 26.31 -30.96 -1.43
N THR A 419 27.35 -30.12 -1.50
CA THR A 419 27.66 -29.19 -0.40
C THR A 419 26.62 -28.06 -0.32
N ILE A 420 26.37 -27.56 0.88
CA ILE A 420 25.53 -26.38 1.11
C ILE A 420 26.04 -25.19 0.28
N GLU A 421 27.36 -24.98 0.20
CA GLU A 421 27.98 -23.95 -0.63
C GLU A 421 27.56 -24.05 -2.09
N ARG A 422 27.62 -25.25 -2.68
CA ARG A 422 27.27 -25.47 -4.08
C ARG A 422 25.78 -25.22 -4.31
N LEU A 423 24.92 -25.67 -3.40
CA LEU A 423 23.48 -25.41 -3.47
C LEU A 423 23.19 -23.90 -3.40
N ALA A 424 23.81 -23.19 -2.45
CA ALA A 424 23.60 -21.76 -2.26
C ALA A 424 24.09 -20.95 -3.46
N ARG A 425 25.28 -21.30 -3.98
CA ARG A 425 25.82 -20.70 -5.20
C ARG A 425 24.88 -20.91 -6.39
N LEU A 426 24.47 -22.15 -6.69
CA LEU A 426 23.56 -22.43 -7.81
C LEU A 426 22.20 -21.73 -7.66
N MET A 427 21.70 -21.64 -6.42
CA MET A 427 20.46 -20.91 -6.10
C MET A 427 20.57 -19.41 -6.44
N ILE A 428 21.72 -18.78 -6.17
CA ILE A 428 21.92 -17.35 -6.43
C ILE A 428 22.34 -17.08 -7.87
N THR A 429 23.32 -17.81 -8.41
CA THR A 429 23.93 -17.54 -9.72
C THR A 429 23.10 -18.04 -10.90
N GLN A 430 22.40 -19.17 -10.75
CA GLN A 430 21.61 -19.77 -11.84
C GLN A 430 20.12 -19.78 -11.55
N SER A 431 19.72 -19.24 -10.40
CA SER A 431 18.35 -19.32 -9.92
C SER A 431 17.83 -20.76 -9.83
N ASP A 432 18.67 -21.71 -9.40
CA ASP A 432 18.31 -23.12 -9.39
C ASP A 432 17.19 -23.45 -8.38
N ASN A 433 16.05 -23.93 -8.87
CA ASN A 433 14.88 -24.21 -8.03
C ASN A 433 15.00 -25.50 -7.22
N THR A 434 15.75 -26.49 -7.72
CA THR A 434 16.03 -27.73 -6.97
C THR A 434 16.93 -27.40 -5.78
N ALA A 435 18.00 -26.65 -6.01
CA ALA A 435 18.88 -26.18 -4.93
C ALA A 435 18.11 -25.33 -3.90
N THR A 436 17.20 -24.47 -4.37
CA THR A 436 16.32 -23.66 -3.50
C THR A 436 15.48 -24.56 -2.58
N ASN A 437 14.80 -25.57 -3.13
CA ASN A 437 13.91 -26.43 -2.34
C ASN A 437 14.68 -27.28 -1.32
N VAL A 438 15.86 -27.79 -1.69
CA VAL A 438 16.74 -28.51 -0.76
C VAL A 438 17.21 -27.59 0.36
N LEU A 439 17.60 -26.34 0.05
CA LEU A 439 18.00 -25.38 1.08
C LEU A 439 16.85 -24.96 2.00
N ILE A 440 15.61 -24.91 1.49
CA ILE A 440 14.42 -24.72 2.32
C ILE A 440 14.30 -25.85 3.36
N ASP A 441 14.59 -27.11 2.99
CA ASP A 441 14.56 -28.22 3.94
C ASP A 441 15.70 -28.18 4.96
N VAL A 442 16.87 -27.71 4.53
CA VAL A 442 18.05 -27.57 5.39
C VAL A 442 17.87 -26.47 6.44
N VAL A 443 17.36 -25.30 6.02
CA VAL A 443 17.20 -24.13 6.89
C VAL A 443 15.86 -24.18 7.65
N GLY A 444 14.77 -24.50 6.94
CA GLY A 444 13.39 -24.49 7.42
C GLY A 444 12.68 -23.15 7.20
N LEU A 445 11.47 -23.18 6.63
CA LEU A 445 10.65 -21.98 6.35
C LEU A 445 10.44 -21.09 7.58
N ASN A 446 10.20 -21.69 8.76
CA ASN A 446 9.99 -20.93 9.99
C ASN A 446 11.20 -20.07 10.38
N LYS A 447 12.43 -20.51 10.09
CA LYS A 447 13.63 -19.71 10.38
C LYS A 447 13.80 -18.57 9.39
N VAL A 448 13.44 -18.80 8.13
CA VAL A 448 13.44 -17.73 7.12
C VAL A 448 12.41 -16.67 7.49
N GLN A 449 11.18 -17.07 7.88
CA GLN A 449 10.16 -16.13 8.32
C GLN A 449 10.59 -15.39 9.60
N ALA A 450 11.14 -16.09 10.60
CA ALA A 450 11.62 -15.45 11.81
C ALA A 450 12.73 -14.41 11.55
N LEU A 451 13.59 -14.63 10.56
CA LEU A 451 14.56 -13.62 10.14
C LEU A 451 13.88 -12.39 9.55
N MET A 452 12.91 -12.58 8.65
CA MET A 452 12.17 -11.47 8.04
C MET A 452 11.41 -10.66 9.10
N ASP A 453 10.78 -11.34 10.05
CA ASP A 453 10.11 -10.71 11.20
C ASP A 453 11.10 -9.92 12.10
N GLU A 454 12.30 -10.48 12.34
CA GLU A 454 13.36 -9.82 13.13
C GLU A 454 13.89 -8.56 12.46
N LEU A 455 14.00 -8.57 11.13
CA LEU A 455 14.45 -7.44 10.33
C LEU A 455 13.33 -6.41 10.05
N GLY A 456 12.10 -6.66 10.52
CA GLY A 456 10.96 -5.76 10.31
C GLY A 456 10.42 -5.74 8.87
N LEU A 457 10.59 -6.83 8.12
CA LEU A 457 10.11 -6.96 6.74
C LEU A 457 8.64 -7.37 6.75
N ASP A 458 7.75 -6.37 6.72
CA ASP A 458 6.32 -6.54 7.04
C ASP A 458 5.47 -7.25 5.96
N VAL A 459 5.90 -7.18 4.70
CA VAL A 459 5.20 -7.72 3.52
C VAL A 459 5.87 -8.99 3.00
N MET A 460 7.18 -9.09 3.11
CA MET A 460 7.97 -10.20 2.58
C MET A 460 7.62 -11.50 3.30
N HIS A 461 7.27 -12.52 2.53
CA HIS A 461 6.85 -13.82 3.05
C HIS A 461 7.33 -14.95 2.14
N LEU A 462 7.91 -16.00 2.76
CA LEU A 462 8.29 -17.24 2.09
C LEU A 462 7.50 -18.38 2.74
N GLY A 463 6.29 -18.63 2.24
CA GLY A 463 5.36 -19.61 2.81
C GLY A 463 5.43 -21.00 2.20
N ARG A 464 6.07 -21.16 1.04
CA ARG A 464 6.14 -22.44 0.33
C ARG A 464 7.40 -22.63 -0.51
N LYS A 465 7.69 -23.90 -0.81
CA LYS A 465 8.69 -24.33 -1.79
C LYS A 465 8.35 -23.89 -3.21
N MET A 466 9.37 -23.79 -4.05
CA MET A 466 9.22 -23.56 -5.49
C MET A 466 8.41 -24.70 -6.10
N PHE A 467 7.46 -24.37 -6.99
CA PHE A 467 6.51 -25.29 -7.63
C PHE A 467 5.57 -26.08 -6.71
N ALA A 468 5.65 -25.92 -5.39
CA ALA A 468 4.59 -26.39 -4.50
C ALA A 468 3.36 -25.48 -4.63
N ALA A 469 2.16 -26.05 -4.50
CA ALA A 469 0.96 -25.24 -4.34
C ALA A 469 1.00 -24.54 -2.97
N ALA A 470 0.62 -23.27 -2.93
CA ALA A 470 0.41 -22.59 -1.66
C ALA A 470 -0.81 -23.26 -0.98
N PRO A 471 -0.72 -23.64 0.31
CA PRO A 471 -1.86 -24.23 0.99
C PRO A 471 -3.04 -23.25 1.09
N THR A 472 -2.74 -21.95 1.15
CA THR A 472 -3.66 -20.82 1.02
C THR A 472 -2.93 -19.68 0.30
N PRO A 473 -3.63 -18.73 -0.37
CA PRO A 473 -2.99 -17.57 -0.98
C PRO A 473 -2.06 -16.85 -0.01
N GLU A 474 -2.42 -16.73 1.27
CA GLU A 474 -1.61 -16.00 2.24
C GLU A 474 -0.47 -16.82 2.85
N GLN A 475 -0.37 -18.09 2.47
CA GLN A 475 0.83 -18.92 2.67
C GLN A 475 1.63 -19.05 1.37
N ASP A 476 1.33 -18.24 0.36
CA ASP A 476 2.16 -18.09 -0.83
C ASP A 476 3.35 -17.18 -0.52
N ASN A 477 4.22 -17.00 -1.50
CA ASN A 477 5.41 -16.18 -1.40
C ASN A 477 5.08 -14.76 -1.89
N TYR A 478 5.53 -13.74 -1.17
CA TYR A 478 5.29 -12.32 -1.49
C TYR A 478 6.52 -11.47 -1.18
N ILE A 479 6.65 -10.37 -1.92
CA ILE A 479 7.62 -9.28 -1.67
C ILE A 479 6.98 -7.94 -2.00
N ASN A 480 7.59 -6.86 -1.52
CA ASN A 480 7.49 -5.52 -2.09
C ASN A 480 8.92 -4.95 -2.30
N ALA A 481 9.03 -3.78 -2.93
CA ALA A 481 10.32 -3.15 -3.20
C ALA A 481 11.04 -2.68 -1.92
N GLU A 482 10.27 -2.19 -0.94
CA GLU A 482 10.74 -1.66 0.34
C GLU A 482 11.43 -2.74 1.18
N ASP A 483 10.74 -3.83 1.51
CA ASP A 483 11.32 -4.91 2.31
C ASP A 483 12.52 -5.55 1.61
N LEU A 484 12.52 -5.60 0.27
CA LEU A 484 13.62 -6.15 -0.48
C LEU A 484 14.87 -5.27 -0.40
N VAL A 485 14.71 -3.95 -0.45
CA VAL A 485 15.82 -3.00 -0.24
C VAL A 485 16.28 -3.00 1.20
N HIS A 486 15.38 -3.11 2.18
CA HIS A 486 15.75 -3.22 3.59
C HIS A 486 16.48 -4.52 3.88
N LEU A 487 16.07 -5.65 3.30
CA LEU A 487 16.81 -6.90 3.38
C LEU A 487 18.24 -6.74 2.84
N LEU A 488 18.40 -6.13 1.66
CA LEU A 488 19.70 -5.86 1.07
C LEU A 488 20.55 -4.92 1.95
N ALA A 489 19.97 -3.83 2.45
CA ALA A 489 20.66 -2.90 3.35
C ALA A 489 21.14 -3.59 4.65
N ASN A 490 20.31 -4.46 5.23
CA ASN A 490 20.68 -5.24 6.41
C ASN A 490 21.79 -6.27 6.10
N ILE A 491 21.77 -6.91 4.93
CA ILE A 491 22.87 -7.82 4.53
C ILE A 491 24.17 -7.01 4.43
N HIS A 492 24.10 -5.84 3.81
CA HIS A 492 25.25 -4.97 3.59
C HIS A 492 25.85 -4.39 4.88
N SER A 493 25.01 -3.99 5.84
CA SER A 493 25.46 -3.33 7.07
C SER A 493 26.42 -4.18 7.92
N GLY A 494 26.35 -5.52 7.78
CA GLY A 494 27.13 -6.44 8.59
C GLY A 494 26.68 -6.50 10.06
N GLU A 495 25.48 -5.99 10.37
CA GLU A 495 24.96 -5.99 11.75
C GLU A 495 24.45 -7.38 12.18
N PHE A 496 23.80 -8.12 11.27
CA PHE A 496 23.21 -9.44 11.58
C PHE A 496 23.97 -10.63 10.95
N LEU A 497 24.85 -10.36 9.98
CA LEU A 497 25.75 -11.34 9.35
C LEU A 497 27.20 -10.94 9.59
N SER A 498 28.09 -11.92 9.69
CA SER A 498 29.53 -11.66 9.68
C SER A 498 29.97 -11.09 8.34
N ASP A 499 31.08 -10.34 8.33
CA ASP A 499 31.67 -9.80 7.09
C ASP A 499 31.90 -10.90 6.04
N ASN A 500 32.39 -12.07 6.46
CA ASN A 500 32.63 -13.21 5.56
C ASN A 500 31.33 -13.72 4.93
N SER A 501 30.25 -13.78 5.72
CA SER A 501 28.95 -14.22 5.24
C SER A 501 28.29 -13.22 4.30
N ARG A 502 28.37 -11.92 4.63
CA ARG A 502 27.94 -10.83 3.75
C ARG A 502 28.71 -10.88 2.42
N ASP A 503 30.04 -10.87 2.49
CA ASP A 503 30.90 -10.80 1.31
C ASP A 503 30.68 -12.01 0.40
N GLN A 504 30.48 -13.20 0.98
CA GLN A 504 30.19 -14.41 0.21
C GLN A 504 28.85 -14.32 -0.55
N ILE A 505 27.80 -13.76 0.07
CA ILE A 505 26.51 -13.52 -0.61
C ILE A 505 26.71 -12.55 -1.78
N ILE A 506 27.39 -11.43 -1.53
CA ILE A 506 27.66 -10.41 -2.55
C ILE A 506 28.48 -11.00 -3.71
N ASP A 507 29.48 -11.83 -3.42
CA ASP A 507 30.30 -12.48 -4.45
C ASP A 507 29.49 -13.47 -5.30
N TRP A 508 28.55 -14.21 -4.70
CA TRP A 508 27.61 -15.03 -5.49
C TRP A 508 26.68 -14.17 -6.34
N MET A 509 26.22 -13.03 -5.83
CA MET A 509 25.39 -12.08 -6.59
C MET A 509 26.15 -11.41 -7.75
N LYS A 510 27.45 -11.14 -7.61
CA LYS A 510 28.32 -10.66 -8.70
C LYS A 510 28.54 -11.72 -9.78
N ALA A 511 28.52 -13.00 -9.40
CA ALA A 511 28.68 -14.13 -10.30
C ALA A 511 27.36 -14.59 -10.95
N GLN A 512 26.38 -13.69 -11.09
CA GLN A 512 25.09 -13.98 -11.71
C GLN A 512 25.27 -14.50 -13.15
N GLU A 513 24.62 -15.61 -13.47
CA GLU A 513 24.67 -16.24 -14.81
C GLU A 513 23.39 -15.99 -15.61
N VAL A 514 22.28 -15.71 -14.92
CA VAL A 514 21.02 -15.30 -15.56
C VAL A 514 21.00 -13.78 -15.63
N ASP A 515 21.30 -13.25 -16.81
CA ASP A 515 21.50 -11.82 -16.98
C ASP A 515 20.65 -11.22 -18.10
N THR A 516 19.37 -11.00 -17.79
CA THR A 516 18.38 -10.47 -18.74
C THR A 516 17.94 -9.04 -18.41
N LYS A 517 18.46 -8.45 -17.32
CA LYS A 517 17.95 -7.21 -16.71
C LYS A 517 19.11 -6.29 -16.31
N PHE A 518 19.52 -6.24 -15.04
CA PHE A 518 20.53 -5.28 -14.60
C PHE A 518 21.87 -5.47 -15.32
N GLY A 519 22.43 -6.67 -15.36
CA GLY A 519 23.71 -6.88 -16.07
C GLY A 519 23.56 -6.82 -17.60
N ALA A 520 22.40 -7.16 -18.17
CA ALA A 520 22.13 -6.93 -19.60
C ALA A 520 22.15 -5.43 -19.94
N ALA A 521 21.63 -4.58 -19.04
CA ALA A 521 21.65 -3.13 -19.18
C ALA A 521 23.02 -2.53 -18.84
N LEU A 522 23.77 -3.16 -17.93
CA LEU A 522 25.00 -2.65 -17.31
C LEU A 522 26.12 -3.71 -17.32
N PRO A 523 26.58 -4.17 -18.50
CA PRO A 523 27.45 -5.36 -18.61
C PRO A 523 28.85 -5.21 -18.02
N ASP A 524 29.35 -3.97 -17.92
CA ASP A 524 30.68 -3.66 -17.39
C ASP A 524 30.63 -2.98 -16.01
N ALA A 525 29.43 -2.81 -15.44
CA ALA A 525 29.24 -2.12 -14.18
C ALA A 525 29.56 -3.02 -12.97
N PRO A 526 30.06 -2.45 -11.86
CA PRO A 526 30.25 -3.18 -10.61
C PRO A 526 28.91 -3.39 -9.92
N ILE A 527 28.11 -4.35 -10.41
CA ILE A 527 26.81 -4.70 -9.83
C ILE A 527 26.85 -6.09 -9.21
N ALA A 528 25.99 -6.30 -8.22
CA ALA A 528 25.77 -7.60 -7.60
C ALA A 528 24.26 -7.78 -7.46
N HIS A 529 23.64 -8.74 -8.14
CA HIS A 529 22.18 -8.77 -8.22
C HIS A 529 21.57 -10.17 -8.28
N LYS A 530 20.27 -10.22 -7.99
CA LYS A 530 19.41 -11.39 -8.12
C LYS A 530 18.22 -11.05 -9.00
N THR A 531 18.20 -11.68 -10.17
CA THR A 531 17.09 -11.59 -11.12
C THR A 531 15.99 -12.61 -10.81
N GLY A 532 14.74 -12.32 -11.21
CA GLY A 532 13.62 -13.23 -11.11
C GLY A 532 12.54 -13.01 -12.18
N GLU A 533 12.02 -14.10 -12.73
CA GLU A 533 10.91 -14.11 -13.69
C GLU A 533 9.91 -15.19 -13.28
N ASN A 534 8.61 -14.86 -13.28
CA ASN A 534 7.55 -15.83 -13.01
C ASN A 534 6.22 -15.31 -13.55
N ALA A 535 5.44 -16.14 -14.26
CA ALA A 535 4.15 -15.76 -14.81
C ALA A 535 4.22 -14.41 -15.57
N ASN A 536 3.57 -13.37 -15.07
CA ASN A 536 3.53 -12.04 -15.64
C ASN A 536 4.44 -11.02 -14.91
N VAL A 537 5.33 -11.47 -14.02
CA VAL A 537 6.25 -10.62 -13.27
C VAL A 537 7.70 -10.77 -13.74
N THR A 538 8.43 -9.66 -13.72
CA THR A 538 9.89 -9.62 -13.93
C THR A 538 10.53 -8.63 -12.97
N HIS A 539 11.57 -9.10 -12.28
CA HIS A 539 12.19 -8.44 -11.15
C HIS A 539 13.71 -8.51 -11.25
N ASP A 540 14.38 -7.49 -10.74
CA ASP A 540 15.80 -7.54 -10.41
C ASP A 540 16.05 -6.71 -9.14
N ALA A 541 16.95 -7.18 -8.29
CA ALA A 541 17.30 -6.50 -7.06
C ALA A 541 18.73 -6.83 -6.62
N GLY A 542 19.42 -5.86 -6.04
CA GLY A 542 20.80 -6.02 -5.65
C GLY A 542 21.49 -4.71 -5.32
N TYR A 543 22.77 -4.64 -5.63
CA TYR A 543 23.64 -3.53 -5.33
C TYR A 543 24.26 -2.93 -6.58
N PHE A 544 24.30 -1.61 -6.65
CA PHE A 544 25.21 -0.87 -7.52
C PHE A 544 26.39 -0.41 -6.66
N LEU A 545 27.58 -0.98 -6.91
CA LEU A 545 28.77 -0.83 -6.06
C LEU A 545 29.75 0.18 -6.67
N LEU A 546 29.30 1.42 -6.84
CA LEU A 546 30.15 2.50 -7.34
C LEU A 546 31.16 2.92 -6.26
N PRO A 547 32.41 3.28 -6.61
CA PRO A 547 33.39 3.74 -5.63
C PRO A 547 32.89 4.95 -4.83
N GLY A 548 32.74 4.77 -3.51
CA GLY A 548 32.23 5.81 -2.59
C GLY A 548 30.72 6.04 -2.64
N ARG A 549 29.97 5.18 -3.34
CA ARG A 549 28.51 5.26 -3.50
C ARG A 549 27.93 3.87 -3.74
N GLU A 550 27.56 3.19 -2.66
CA GLU A 550 26.99 1.84 -2.72
C GLU A 550 25.48 1.94 -2.51
N ILE A 551 24.69 1.47 -3.46
CA ILE A 551 23.23 1.60 -3.44
C ILE A 551 22.58 0.23 -3.44
N ALA A 552 21.66 -0.03 -2.50
CA ALA A 552 20.70 -1.12 -2.63
C ALA A 552 19.56 -0.68 -3.54
N ILE A 553 19.23 -1.49 -4.54
CA ILE A 553 18.17 -1.24 -5.51
C ILE A 553 17.26 -2.46 -5.66
N SER A 554 15.96 -2.23 -5.75
CA SER A 554 14.99 -3.22 -6.22
C SER A 554 14.10 -2.61 -7.30
N VAL A 555 13.84 -3.36 -8.36
CA VAL A 555 12.90 -3.00 -9.42
C VAL A 555 11.98 -4.18 -9.67
N LEU A 556 10.70 -3.99 -9.34
CA LEU A 556 9.66 -5.01 -9.47
C LEU A 556 8.65 -4.57 -10.53
N THR A 557 8.28 -5.47 -11.43
CA THR A 557 7.24 -5.20 -12.43
C THR A 557 6.23 -6.33 -12.54
N GLU A 558 5.00 -6.00 -12.89
CA GLU A 558 3.94 -6.93 -13.28
C GLU A 558 3.24 -6.42 -14.54
N VAL A 559 3.24 -7.23 -15.60
CA VAL A 559 2.54 -6.93 -16.85
C VAL A 559 1.09 -7.38 -16.71
N THR A 560 0.15 -6.44 -16.73
CA THR A 560 -1.28 -6.73 -16.51
C THR A 560 -2.05 -7.00 -17.80
N THR A 561 -1.42 -6.77 -18.95
CA THR A 561 -2.03 -6.86 -20.28
C THR A 561 -1.96 -8.25 -20.91
N THR A 562 -1.14 -9.15 -20.37
CA THR A 562 -0.98 -10.52 -20.87
C THR A 562 -0.82 -11.53 -19.73
N SER A 563 -1.12 -12.79 -20.04
CA SER A 563 -0.85 -13.96 -19.18
C SER A 563 0.21 -14.89 -19.78
N SER A 564 0.74 -14.55 -20.96
CA SER A 564 1.84 -15.27 -21.60
C SER A 564 3.16 -14.90 -20.94
N PHE A 565 3.89 -15.90 -20.45
CA PHE A 565 5.20 -15.70 -19.83
C PHE A 565 6.18 -15.00 -20.78
N ASP A 566 6.37 -15.51 -22.00
CA ASP A 566 7.34 -14.95 -22.95
C ASP A 566 7.00 -13.50 -23.34
N GLU A 567 5.71 -13.19 -23.47
CA GLU A 567 5.24 -11.84 -23.80
C GLU A 567 5.41 -10.88 -22.62
N ALA A 568 5.07 -11.31 -21.40
CA ALA A 568 5.28 -10.52 -20.20
C ALA A 568 6.76 -10.19 -19.99
N GLN A 569 7.67 -11.13 -20.26
CA GLN A 569 9.10 -10.87 -20.08
C GLN A 569 9.64 -9.95 -21.18
N ALA A 570 9.16 -10.09 -22.42
CA ALA A 570 9.52 -9.21 -23.53
C ALA A 570 9.06 -7.75 -23.28
N ILE A 571 7.96 -7.55 -22.56
CA ILE A 571 7.41 -6.23 -22.20
C ILE A 571 8.08 -5.67 -20.94
N GLY A 572 8.22 -6.46 -19.88
CA GLY A 572 8.69 -5.98 -18.59
C GLY A 572 10.21 -5.89 -18.46
N ASN A 573 10.99 -6.75 -19.13
CA ASN A 573 12.46 -6.70 -19.04
C ASN A 573 13.04 -5.35 -19.50
N PRO A 574 12.59 -4.75 -20.62
CA PRO A 574 13.03 -3.42 -21.02
C PRO A 574 12.79 -2.35 -19.95
N VAL A 575 11.67 -2.39 -19.23
CA VAL A 575 11.37 -1.41 -18.16
C VAL A 575 12.38 -1.55 -17.01
N VAL A 576 12.68 -2.77 -16.59
CA VAL A 576 13.69 -3.02 -15.55
C VAL A 576 15.09 -2.54 -15.99
N GLN A 577 15.45 -2.80 -17.25
CA GLN A 577 16.72 -2.37 -17.85
C GLN A 577 16.84 -0.85 -17.93
N GLU A 578 15.78 -0.18 -18.37
CA GLU A 578 15.74 1.28 -18.53
C GLU A 578 15.87 1.98 -17.17
N ILE A 579 15.16 1.50 -16.15
CA ILE A 579 15.27 2.01 -14.78
C ILE A 579 16.68 1.79 -14.22
N ALA A 580 17.25 0.59 -14.38
CA ALA A 580 18.62 0.33 -13.94
C ALA A 580 19.64 1.27 -14.58
N LYS A 581 19.54 1.46 -15.90
CA LYS A 581 20.41 2.36 -16.65
C LYS A 581 20.25 3.81 -16.18
N ALA A 582 19.01 4.31 -16.06
CA ALA A 582 18.74 5.66 -15.62
C ALA A 582 19.27 5.93 -14.21
N VAL A 583 19.08 4.98 -13.27
CA VAL A 583 19.63 5.08 -11.91
C VAL A 583 21.15 5.06 -11.94
N TYR A 584 21.77 4.10 -12.63
CA TYR A 584 23.22 3.97 -12.67
C TYR A 584 23.90 5.20 -13.28
N GLU A 585 23.41 5.69 -14.42
CA GLU A 585 23.93 6.91 -15.07
C GLU A 585 23.79 8.14 -14.17
N ALA A 586 22.66 8.29 -13.47
CA ALA A 586 22.45 9.39 -12.53
C ALA A 586 23.39 9.32 -11.31
N LEU A 587 23.76 8.11 -10.87
CA LEU A 587 24.70 7.91 -9.77
C LEU A 587 26.16 8.13 -10.20
N GLU A 588 26.52 7.76 -11.43
CA GLU A 588 27.86 7.91 -12.00
C GLU A 588 28.18 9.38 -12.36
N TYR A 589 27.19 10.12 -12.86
CA TYR A 589 27.31 11.52 -13.25
C TYR A 589 26.67 12.46 -12.22
N GLU A 590 27.29 12.58 -11.04
CA GLU A 590 26.91 13.62 -10.09
C GLU A 590 27.42 14.99 -10.58
N MET A 591 26.55 15.76 -11.25
CA MET A 591 26.88 17.12 -11.62
C MET A 591 26.91 18.02 -10.39
N THR A 592 28.11 18.29 -9.89
CA THR A 592 28.36 19.24 -8.79
C THR A 592 28.70 20.63 -9.35
N PHE A 593 28.19 21.67 -8.68
CA PHE A 593 28.52 23.06 -8.99
C PHE A 593 29.38 23.65 -7.87
N THR A 594 30.49 24.29 -8.24
CA THR A 594 31.47 24.86 -7.29
C THR A 594 30.91 25.98 -6.41
N ASP A 595 29.79 26.59 -6.80
CA ASP A 595 29.08 27.62 -6.05
C ASP A 595 27.85 27.10 -5.28
N VAL A 596 27.74 25.78 -5.14
CA VAL A 596 26.74 25.10 -4.30
C VAL A 596 27.49 24.30 -3.23
N PRO A 597 27.60 24.83 -2.01
CA PRO A 597 28.14 24.09 -0.87
C PRO A 597 27.43 22.75 -0.65
N GLU A 598 28.12 21.76 -0.08
CA GLU A 598 27.56 20.43 0.20
C GLU A 598 26.32 20.48 1.12
N ASP A 599 26.30 21.42 2.07
CA ASP A 599 25.21 21.67 3.00
C ASP A 599 24.15 22.67 2.48
N HIS A 600 24.22 23.05 1.20
CA HIS A 600 23.26 23.98 0.62
C HIS A 600 21.87 23.34 0.54
N TRP A 601 20.87 23.98 1.14
CA TRP A 601 19.48 23.48 1.21
C TRP A 601 18.88 23.11 -0.15
N ALA A 602 19.34 23.77 -1.23
CA ALA A 602 18.88 23.51 -2.59
C ALA A 602 19.72 22.48 -3.36
N GLY A 603 20.82 21.99 -2.78
CA GLY A 603 21.80 21.12 -3.43
C GLY A 603 21.18 19.91 -4.14
N PRO A 604 20.39 19.07 -3.45
CA PRO A 604 19.76 17.89 -4.05
C PRO A 604 18.82 18.24 -5.22
N TYR A 605 18.09 19.35 -5.14
CA TYR A 605 17.19 19.78 -6.22
C TYR A 605 17.97 20.31 -7.43
N ILE A 606 19.05 21.05 -7.19
CA ILE A 606 19.94 21.59 -8.21
C ILE A 606 20.63 20.46 -8.97
N GLU A 607 21.17 19.49 -8.23
CA GLU A 607 21.76 18.27 -8.79
C GLU A 607 20.73 17.56 -9.65
N GLY A 608 19.51 17.34 -9.13
CA GLY A 608 18.50 16.59 -9.87
C GLY A 608 18.08 17.22 -11.19
N VAL A 609 17.81 18.52 -11.22
CA VAL A 609 17.46 19.19 -12.50
C VAL A 609 18.65 19.32 -13.45
N ALA A 610 19.88 19.29 -12.94
CA ALA A 610 21.09 19.26 -13.78
C ALA A 610 21.27 17.87 -14.39
N THR A 611 21.22 16.80 -13.59
CA THR A 611 21.32 15.40 -14.04
C THR A 611 20.23 15.06 -15.05
N ALA A 612 18.99 15.51 -14.82
CA ALA A 612 17.89 15.39 -15.78
C ALA A 612 18.01 16.32 -17.01
N SER A 613 19.11 17.08 -17.15
CA SER A 613 19.35 18.04 -18.24
C SER A 613 18.27 19.13 -18.40
N LEU A 614 17.49 19.38 -17.35
CA LEU A 614 16.43 20.38 -17.30
C LEU A 614 16.97 21.79 -17.06
N VAL A 615 18.21 21.94 -16.60
CA VAL A 615 18.85 23.24 -16.37
C VAL A 615 20.30 23.17 -16.80
N LYS A 616 20.79 24.27 -17.38
CA LYS A 616 22.23 24.50 -17.58
C LYS A 616 22.76 25.46 -16.51
N GLY A 617 24.01 25.23 -16.11
CA GLY A 617 24.75 26.16 -15.28
C GLY A 617 24.91 27.53 -15.94
N THR A 618 25.30 28.52 -15.14
CA THR A 618 25.78 29.82 -15.63
C THR A 618 27.18 29.71 -16.26
N SER A 619 27.90 28.63 -15.93
CA SER A 619 29.07 28.12 -16.62
C SER A 619 29.08 26.58 -16.50
N ASP A 620 30.13 25.92 -16.98
CA ASP A 620 30.32 24.48 -16.83
C ASP A 620 30.46 24.05 -15.35
N THR A 621 30.81 24.97 -14.44
CA THR A 621 31.07 24.65 -13.02
C THR A 621 30.28 25.50 -12.03
N THR A 622 29.40 26.41 -12.49
CA THR A 622 28.62 27.30 -11.61
C THR A 622 27.15 27.38 -12.02
N ILE A 623 26.24 27.59 -11.07
CA ILE A 623 24.79 27.72 -11.34
C ILE A 623 24.14 29.00 -10.80
N ALA A 624 24.81 29.73 -9.91
CA ALA A 624 24.37 30.94 -9.24
C ALA A 624 23.02 30.75 -8.51
N PRO A 625 22.96 29.90 -7.45
CA PRO A 625 21.72 29.49 -6.80
C PRO A 625 20.90 30.66 -6.23
N GLU A 626 21.57 31.65 -5.64
CA GLU A 626 20.92 32.79 -4.99
C GLU A 626 20.60 33.95 -5.93
N ARG A 627 20.97 33.86 -7.22
CA ARG A 627 20.66 34.90 -8.21
C ARG A 627 19.15 34.96 -8.47
N PRO A 628 18.55 36.16 -8.56
CA PRO A 628 17.21 36.33 -9.13
C PRO A 628 17.08 35.65 -10.50
N ILE A 629 16.05 34.82 -10.66
CA ILE A 629 15.75 34.19 -11.94
C ILE A 629 14.76 35.06 -12.73
N SER A 630 14.98 35.16 -14.03
CA SER A 630 14.08 35.90 -14.92
C SER A 630 12.85 35.09 -15.29
N ARG A 631 11.75 35.77 -15.64
CA ARG A 631 10.51 35.12 -16.06
C ARG A 631 10.69 34.21 -17.28
N ALA A 632 11.52 34.62 -18.25
CA ALA A 632 11.84 33.80 -19.41
C ALA A 632 12.60 32.51 -19.03
N GLU A 633 13.55 32.60 -18.09
CA GLU A 633 14.26 31.41 -17.60
C GLU A 633 13.30 30.41 -16.95
N VAL A 634 12.38 30.87 -16.07
CA VAL A 634 11.38 29.99 -15.46
C VAL A 634 10.51 29.32 -16.51
N THR A 635 10.00 30.10 -17.48
CA THR A 635 9.19 29.57 -18.57
C THR A 635 9.93 28.52 -19.39
N SER A 636 11.18 28.78 -19.77
CA SER A 636 12.00 27.84 -20.53
C SER A 636 12.36 26.57 -19.76
N ILE A 637 12.45 26.62 -18.42
CA ILE A 637 12.60 25.39 -17.62
C ILE A 637 11.28 24.61 -17.66
N LEU A 638 10.13 25.24 -17.38
CA LEU A 638 8.84 24.55 -17.40
C LEU A 638 8.50 23.91 -18.75
N VAL A 639 8.78 24.61 -19.86
CA VAL A 639 8.55 24.08 -21.21
C VAL A 639 9.37 22.82 -21.45
N ARG A 640 10.65 22.81 -21.05
CA ARG A 640 11.52 21.64 -21.19
C ARG A 640 11.12 20.52 -20.24
N SER A 641 10.79 20.86 -19.00
CA SER A 641 10.34 19.93 -17.97
C SER A 641 9.05 19.19 -18.37
N LEU A 642 8.12 19.87 -19.02
CA LEU A 642 6.86 19.29 -19.50
C LEU A 642 6.92 18.79 -20.94
N GLN A 643 8.09 18.85 -21.58
CA GLN A 643 8.32 18.48 -22.98
C GLN A 643 7.27 19.08 -23.95
N LEU A 644 6.92 20.36 -23.75
CA LEU A 644 5.86 20.99 -24.54
C LEU A 644 6.28 21.17 -26.00
N GLU A 645 5.37 20.82 -26.90
CA GLU A 645 5.56 21.01 -28.33
C GLU A 645 5.67 22.49 -28.72
N PRO A 646 6.53 22.86 -29.68
CA PRO A 646 6.61 24.22 -30.17
C PRO A 646 5.28 24.70 -30.74
N ALA A 647 4.78 25.85 -30.25
CA ALA A 647 3.55 26.43 -30.76
C ALA A 647 3.74 27.03 -32.17
N LEU A 648 2.82 26.71 -33.09
CA LEU A 648 2.80 27.25 -34.46
C LEU A 648 2.38 28.73 -34.53
N VAL A 649 1.83 29.29 -33.44
CA VAL A 649 1.33 30.66 -33.37
C VAL A 649 1.93 31.36 -32.15
N SER A 650 2.73 32.41 -32.39
CA SER A 650 3.32 33.21 -31.31
C SER A 650 2.26 34.13 -30.68
N PRO A 651 2.12 34.18 -29.34
CA PRO A 651 1.44 35.31 -28.70
C PRO A 651 2.17 36.61 -29.05
N GLN A 652 1.41 37.65 -29.38
CA GLN A 652 1.98 38.96 -29.69
C GLN A 652 2.31 39.74 -28.41
N PHE A 653 3.17 39.18 -27.54
CA PHE A 653 3.80 39.99 -26.51
C PHE A 653 4.77 40.96 -27.20
N ARG A 654 4.56 42.26 -27.02
CA ARG A 654 5.28 43.32 -27.76
C ARG A 654 6.78 43.34 -27.43
N ASP A 655 7.16 42.79 -26.29
CA ASP A 655 8.52 42.71 -25.76
C ASP A 655 9.18 41.33 -25.95
N VAL A 656 8.50 40.38 -26.60
CA VAL A 656 9.05 39.06 -26.99
C VAL A 656 9.36 39.08 -28.48
N ARG A 657 10.62 39.32 -28.82
CA ARG A 657 11.09 39.32 -30.23
C ARG A 657 11.32 37.88 -30.69
N GLY A 658 10.83 37.51 -31.88
CA GLY A 658 10.85 36.12 -32.35
C GLY A 658 12.24 35.47 -32.52
N ASP A 659 13.33 36.25 -32.48
CA ASP A 659 14.72 35.80 -32.64
C ASP A 659 15.45 35.56 -31.29
N ARG A 660 14.75 35.63 -30.16
CA ARG A 660 15.34 35.38 -28.82
C ARG A 660 15.27 33.91 -28.45
N TRP A 661 16.24 33.48 -27.65
CA TRP A 661 16.38 32.10 -27.20
C TRP A 661 15.15 31.54 -26.46
N TYR A 662 14.38 32.41 -25.79
CA TYR A 662 13.17 32.05 -25.02
C TYR A 662 11.88 32.16 -25.83
N SER A 663 11.91 32.65 -27.07
CA SER A 663 10.67 33.05 -27.77
C SER A 663 9.78 31.87 -28.13
N ALA A 664 10.38 30.74 -28.52
CA ALA A 664 9.64 29.51 -28.78
C ALA A 664 9.00 28.97 -27.48
N ASP A 665 9.75 28.98 -26.38
CA ASP A 665 9.28 28.49 -25.09
C ASP A 665 8.13 29.35 -24.55
N VAL A 666 8.24 30.67 -24.64
CA VAL A 666 7.15 31.58 -24.25
C VAL A 666 5.91 31.34 -25.09
N ALA A 667 6.06 31.06 -26.40
CA ALA A 667 4.93 30.72 -27.26
C ALA A 667 4.26 29.41 -26.85
N ALA A 668 5.05 28.35 -26.63
CA ALA A 668 4.54 27.05 -26.17
C ALA A 668 3.81 27.17 -24.83
N ALA A 669 4.44 27.79 -23.82
CA ALA A 669 3.85 27.98 -22.51
C ALA A 669 2.57 28.83 -22.53
N TYR A 670 2.50 29.82 -23.42
CA TYR A 670 1.28 30.63 -23.59
C TYR A 670 0.16 29.81 -24.22
N SER A 671 0.46 29.04 -25.27
CA SER A 671 -0.51 28.15 -25.91
C SER A 671 -1.05 27.08 -24.96
N SER A 672 -0.22 26.62 -24.02
CA SER A 672 -0.61 25.68 -22.96
C SER A 672 -1.31 26.34 -21.76
N GLY A 673 -1.49 27.67 -21.76
CA GLY A 673 -2.14 28.40 -20.65
C GLY A 673 -1.29 28.55 -19.39
N ILE A 674 -0.02 28.15 -19.42
CA ILE A 674 0.91 28.24 -18.29
C ILE A 674 1.28 29.71 -18.00
N VAL A 675 1.38 30.54 -19.05
CA VAL A 675 1.68 31.97 -18.95
C VAL A 675 0.65 32.84 -19.69
N SER A 676 0.35 34.02 -19.14
CA SER A 676 -0.62 34.98 -19.71
C SER A 676 -0.10 36.42 -19.84
N GLY A 677 1.18 36.66 -19.54
CA GLY A 677 1.80 38.02 -19.48
C GLY A 677 1.56 38.75 -18.15
N ARG A 678 2.20 39.91 -17.96
CA ARG A 678 2.04 40.75 -16.76
C ARG A 678 0.91 41.77 -16.90
N ASN A 679 0.86 42.48 -18.03
CA ASN A 679 -0.14 43.50 -18.36
C ASN A 679 -0.20 43.68 -19.88
N ASP A 680 -1.36 44.04 -20.46
CA ASP A 680 -1.59 44.52 -21.84
C ASP A 680 -0.52 44.14 -22.89
N GLY A 681 -0.36 42.84 -23.16
CA GLY A 681 0.56 42.35 -24.19
C GLY A 681 2.05 42.55 -23.89
N ILE A 682 2.43 42.61 -22.62
CA ILE A 682 3.82 42.61 -22.11
C ILE A 682 4.06 41.34 -21.29
N PHE A 683 5.12 40.61 -21.62
CA PHE A 683 5.54 39.41 -20.90
C PHE A 683 6.57 39.71 -19.80
N ASP A 684 7.46 40.67 -20.04
CA ASP A 684 8.65 41.02 -19.27
C ASP A 684 9.65 39.85 -19.12
N PRO A 685 10.30 39.42 -20.22
CA PRO A 685 11.13 38.22 -20.24
C PRO A 685 12.38 38.31 -19.36
N GLN A 686 12.94 39.50 -19.20
CA GLN A 686 14.16 39.73 -18.40
C GLN A 686 13.85 40.14 -16.96
N GLY A 687 12.59 40.49 -16.66
CA GLY A 687 12.17 40.88 -15.32
C GLY A 687 12.28 39.72 -14.33
N PRO A 688 12.66 39.99 -13.06
CA PRO A 688 12.66 39.00 -12.00
C PRO A 688 11.23 38.54 -11.71
N ILE A 689 11.03 37.26 -11.39
CA ILE A 689 9.72 36.72 -11.01
C ILE A 689 9.47 36.83 -9.49
N SER A 690 8.26 37.18 -9.07
CA SER A 690 7.89 37.11 -7.65
C SER A 690 7.51 35.69 -7.23
N ARG A 691 7.56 35.38 -5.93
CA ARG A 691 7.10 34.08 -5.40
C ARG A 691 5.63 33.80 -5.74
N ALA A 692 4.77 34.81 -5.72
CA ALA A 692 3.37 34.66 -6.11
C ALA A 692 3.21 34.31 -7.61
N GLU A 693 3.96 34.98 -8.48
CA GLU A 693 3.95 34.67 -9.92
C GLU A 693 4.49 33.27 -10.21
N LEU A 694 5.55 32.86 -9.51
CA LEU A 694 6.14 31.52 -9.63
C LEU A 694 5.13 30.45 -9.21
N ALA A 695 4.50 30.58 -8.04
CA ALA A 695 3.46 29.65 -7.60
C ALA A 695 2.31 29.54 -8.60
N ALA A 696 1.87 30.67 -9.17
CA ALA A 696 0.84 30.67 -10.21
C ALA A 696 1.26 29.94 -11.50
N MET A 697 2.52 30.09 -11.93
CA MET A 697 3.03 29.36 -13.08
C MET A 697 3.16 27.86 -12.80
N ILE A 698 3.63 27.47 -11.62
CA ILE A 698 3.73 26.06 -11.22
C ILE A 698 2.36 25.39 -11.16
N ILE A 699 1.34 26.03 -10.58
CA ILE A 699 0.00 25.45 -10.53
C ILE A 699 -0.63 25.31 -11.90
N ARG A 700 -0.45 26.29 -12.80
CA ARG A 700 -0.96 26.14 -14.16
C ARG A 700 -0.22 25.04 -14.94
N ALA A 701 1.08 24.88 -14.70
CA ALA A 701 1.85 23.77 -15.25
C ALA A 701 1.33 22.42 -14.74
N TYR A 702 1.03 22.31 -13.44
CA TYR A 702 0.41 21.11 -12.87
C TYR A 702 -0.99 20.85 -13.46
N GLU A 703 -1.85 21.86 -13.49
CA GLU A 703 -3.23 21.73 -14.01
C GLU A 703 -3.27 21.46 -15.52
N TYR A 704 -2.22 21.83 -16.27
CA TYR A 704 -2.07 21.44 -17.66
C TYR A 704 -1.89 19.92 -17.82
N VAL A 705 -1.13 19.28 -16.93
CA VAL A 705 -0.86 17.84 -16.97
C VAL A 705 -2.00 17.03 -16.35
N HIS A 706 -2.49 17.44 -15.17
CA HIS A 706 -3.42 16.64 -14.35
C HIS A 706 -4.87 17.12 -14.43
N GLY A 707 -5.14 18.23 -15.09
CA GLY A 707 -6.43 18.91 -15.08
C GLY A 707 -6.65 19.80 -13.84
N PRO A 708 -7.79 20.52 -13.79
CA PRO A 708 -8.06 21.48 -12.73
C PRO A 708 -8.20 20.84 -11.35
N LEU A 709 -7.58 21.44 -10.33
CA LEU A 709 -7.71 21.02 -8.93
C LEU A 709 -9.03 21.53 -8.33
N ALA A 710 -9.80 20.63 -7.69
CA ALA A 710 -11.02 20.93 -6.96
C ALA A 710 -10.91 20.52 -5.49
N GLY A 711 -11.65 21.20 -4.59
CA GLY A 711 -11.82 20.77 -3.19
C GLY A 711 -10.70 21.18 -2.22
N TYR A 712 -10.15 22.38 -2.36
CA TYR A 712 -9.14 22.90 -1.45
C TYR A 712 -9.74 23.63 -0.22
N GLU A 713 -9.11 23.47 0.95
CA GLU A 713 -9.44 24.28 2.13
C GLU A 713 -9.03 25.74 1.90
N ASP A 714 -9.98 26.69 1.95
CA ASP A 714 -9.71 28.12 1.74
C ASP A 714 -9.09 28.80 2.98
N VAL A 715 -7.99 28.25 3.49
CA VAL A 715 -7.25 28.80 4.63
C VAL A 715 -5.75 28.83 4.33
N LEU A 716 -5.19 30.05 4.30
CA LEU A 716 -3.74 30.28 4.30
C LEU A 716 -3.32 30.75 5.69
N SER A 717 -2.50 29.96 6.37
CA SER A 717 -2.09 30.21 7.76
C SER A 717 -0.87 31.13 7.90
N PHE A 718 -0.48 31.86 6.85
CA PHE A 718 0.69 32.75 6.88
C PHE A 718 0.39 34.08 7.57
N LYS A 719 1.38 34.62 8.30
CA LYS A 719 1.28 35.93 8.99
C LYS A 719 1.06 37.10 8.04
N ASP A 720 1.54 36.99 6.81
CA ASP A 720 1.43 37.98 5.73
C ASP A 720 0.37 37.59 4.68
N ALA A 721 -0.59 36.72 5.02
CA ALA A 721 -1.64 36.29 4.10
C ALA A 721 -2.52 37.46 3.57
N ASN A 722 -2.56 38.58 4.29
CA ASN A 722 -3.23 39.82 3.88
C ASN A 722 -2.46 40.62 2.81
N GLU A 723 -1.18 40.33 2.58
CA GLU A 723 -0.37 40.93 1.51
C GLU A 723 -0.53 40.18 0.17
N ILE A 724 -1.16 39.00 0.18
CA ILE A 724 -1.41 38.19 -1.00
C ILE A 724 -2.57 38.80 -1.80
N ARG A 725 -2.31 39.09 -3.09
CA ARG A 725 -3.30 39.66 -4.00
C ARG A 725 -4.29 38.60 -4.46
N ASP A 726 -5.55 38.99 -4.67
CA ASP A 726 -6.66 38.11 -5.03
C ASP A 726 -6.33 37.14 -6.17
N TRP A 727 -5.72 37.64 -7.25
CA TRP A 727 -5.39 36.82 -8.43
C TRP A 727 -4.39 35.68 -8.14
N SER A 728 -3.55 35.85 -7.12
CA SER A 728 -2.50 34.91 -6.73
C SER A 728 -2.88 34.03 -5.54
N ARG A 729 -3.98 34.35 -4.86
CA ARG A 729 -4.40 33.67 -3.63
C ARG A 729 -4.68 32.19 -3.86
N GLU A 730 -5.54 31.87 -4.81
CA GLU A 730 -5.89 30.48 -5.14
C GLU A 730 -4.67 29.67 -5.61
N PRO A 731 -3.83 30.16 -6.55
CA PRO A 731 -2.63 29.42 -6.93
C PRO A 731 -1.63 29.21 -5.80
N ILE A 732 -1.41 30.20 -4.92
CA ILE A 732 -0.53 30.02 -3.76
C ILE A 732 -1.09 28.94 -2.82
N LEU A 733 -2.40 28.97 -2.58
CA LEU A 733 -3.07 28.01 -1.72
C LEU A 733 -2.93 26.58 -2.27
N LYS A 734 -3.21 26.38 -3.56
CA LYS A 734 -3.00 25.09 -4.23
C LYS A 734 -1.54 24.64 -4.15
N ALA A 735 -0.58 25.55 -4.37
CA ALA A 735 0.84 25.22 -4.35
C ALA A 735 1.33 24.81 -2.96
N VAL A 736 0.78 25.40 -1.90
CA VAL A 736 1.09 25.03 -0.51
C VAL A 736 0.46 23.69 -0.16
N GLN A 737 -0.80 23.46 -0.53
CA GLN A 737 -1.47 22.18 -0.27
C GLN A 737 -0.84 21.00 -0.99
N LEU A 738 -0.34 21.20 -2.21
CA LEU A 738 0.41 20.19 -2.95
C LEU A 738 1.85 20.01 -2.46
N GLY A 739 2.32 20.86 -1.54
CA GLY A 739 3.69 20.83 -1.03
C GLY A 739 4.74 21.39 -1.99
N PHE A 740 4.35 22.04 -3.09
CA PHE A 740 5.29 22.63 -4.05
C PHE A 740 6.08 23.80 -3.46
N VAL A 741 5.47 24.53 -2.52
CA VAL A 741 6.09 25.67 -1.86
C VAL A 741 5.66 25.73 -0.40
N ASN A 742 6.63 26.02 0.46
CA ASN A 742 6.40 26.30 1.88
C ASN A 742 6.66 27.78 2.19
N GLY A 743 6.12 28.23 3.32
CA GLY A 743 6.50 29.51 3.93
C GLY A 743 7.92 29.48 4.47
N TYR A 744 8.39 30.63 4.92
CA TYR A 744 9.65 30.75 5.67
C TYR A 744 9.45 30.30 7.12
N SER A 745 10.56 30.10 7.83
CA SER A 745 10.57 29.70 9.24
C SER A 745 9.93 30.71 10.20
N ASP A 746 9.61 31.92 9.73
CA ASP A 746 8.89 32.94 10.48
C ASP A 746 7.36 32.95 10.21
N ASP A 747 6.85 31.92 9.54
CA ASP A 747 5.45 31.74 9.11
C ASP A 747 4.96 32.78 8.08
N THR A 748 5.87 33.33 7.27
CA THR A 748 5.52 34.24 6.15
C THR A 748 5.63 33.55 4.79
N PHE A 749 4.87 34.00 3.79
CA PHE A 749 4.98 33.55 2.40
C PHE A 749 5.85 34.47 1.52
N ARG A 750 5.78 35.78 1.78
CA ARG A 750 6.46 36.89 1.09
C ARG A 750 6.10 36.95 -0.42
N PRO A 751 4.83 37.23 -0.78
CA PRO A 751 4.32 37.07 -2.15
C PRO A 751 5.04 37.92 -3.20
N ASP A 752 5.43 39.14 -2.83
CA ASP A 752 6.11 40.08 -3.73
C ASP A 752 7.65 39.96 -3.70
N ARG A 753 8.23 39.06 -2.87
CA ARG A 753 9.67 38.79 -2.87
C ARG A 753 10.09 38.14 -4.19
N THR A 754 11.18 38.61 -4.77
CA THR A 754 11.82 37.98 -5.92
C THR A 754 12.30 36.57 -5.60
N ALA A 755 11.93 35.60 -6.43
CA ALA A 755 12.38 34.21 -6.28
C ALA A 755 13.84 34.06 -6.75
N SER A 756 14.64 33.31 -5.98
CA SER A 756 15.96 32.89 -6.42
C SER A 756 15.88 31.74 -7.43
N ARG A 757 17.00 31.49 -8.12
CA ARG A 757 17.13 30.32 -8.99
C ARG A 757 16.94 29.03 -8.18
N ALA A 758 17.56 28.91 -7.02
CA ALA A 758 17.43 27.77 -6.12
C ALA A 758 15.97 27.50 -5.70
N GLU A 759 15.22 28.54 -5.29
CA GLU A 759 13.80 28.39 -4.93
C GLU A 759 12.98 27.88 -6.10
N THR A 760 13.26 28.39 -7.30
CA THR A 760 12.56 27.98 -8.51
C THR A 760 12.83 26.54 -8.88
N LEU A 761 14.09 26.11 -8.82
CA LEU A 761 14.46 24.73 -9.14
C LEU A 761 13.82 23.75 -8.17
N LYS A 762 13.82 24.06 -6.87
CA LYS A 762 13.11 23.27 -5.86
C LYS A 762 11.62 23.11 -6.18
N MET A 763 10.91 24.21 -6.47
CA MET A 763 9.49 24.17 -6.80
C MET A 763 9.21 23.34 -8.06
N ILE A 764 10.11 23.40 -9.07
CA ILE A 764 10.00 22.61 -10.30
C ILE A 764 10.26 21.12 -10.04
N VAL A 765 11.22 20.76 -9.18
CA VAL A 765 11.39 19.35 -8.77
C VAL A 765 10.11 18.84 -8.13
N HIS A 766 9.56 19.57 -7.15
CA HIS A 766 8.34 19.13 -6.48
C HIS A 766 7.17 18.95 -7.46
N LEU A 767 7.04 19.86 -8.44
CA LEU A 767 6.08 19.73 -9.53
C LEU A 767 6.25 18.41 -10.31
N LEU A 768 7.46 18.05 -10.69
CA LEU A 768 7.76 16.87 -11.51
C LEU A 768 7.76 15.55 -10.72
N SER A 769 7.76 15.66 -9.40
CA SER A 769 7.77 14.52 -8.49
C SER A 769 6.39 14.02 -8.09
N LYS A 770 5.35 14.81 -8.42
CA LYS A 770 3.93 14.48 -8.26
C LYS A 770 3.37 14.10 -9.62
#